data_AF-A0A842ITM7-F1
#
_entry.id   AF-A0A842ITM7-F1
#
_cell.length_a   1.000
_cell.length_b   1.000
_cell.length_c   1.000
_cell.angle_alpha   90.00
_cell.angle_beta   90.00
_cell.angle_gamma   90.00
#
_symmetry.space_group_name_H-M   'P 1'
#
loop_
_entity.id
_entity.type
_entity.pdbx_description
1 polymer ?
#
loop_
_entity_poly.entity_id
_entity_poly.type
_entity_poly.pdbx_seq_one_letter_code
_entity_poly.pdbx_strand_id
1 'polypeptide(L)'
;MTFKQIILITLSFITLTINAQKVSVNHVGEIFTRDFDEEKFHEYEVKLVKNEFFLASITDQGIDVKATVYINDGSKLLEFDDNGFNGEFIKINSKHGGTYLIKVEPYTIQNTSGKYSLQIEAIETIGLTKTDRIKQHLKFWESHISEDISGLGLVIIKDGETVLKNTYGKANLEYNIPLSNNSIFDIASLAKQFTGFAIATLVEDHKLALEDDVSKYIPELPDFGVQLKVSDLIYHTSGLRDIGELFDLGAFGNRLTSNKVLEIVSNQKALNFQPGTSHSYSNTGYVLLAVIVERITNQTIGEWSSTTIFNPLQMKNSFVNDNPELVIKNRAVAYNYNKGKPNFRQENGMALIGSSAVYTSMNDITKWLQFLQSNKAEDKRLITMMTTKGKLTNGDDINYGFGLSVSEYNGLKFISHSGATPAGFNTLIGHFPDQKLSFAIFSNTGSINPIEVIGKDIISIFLKDLFEKPLNDLPKQLLDVEATKLLEGHYQFSEDMTVHFFIENDKFYVNANKDIHQLEPIDATNFRLSALDSNIEFILDEENKAFKAIISSGDNIIADMPKVSAIMDTSVAKVTQKKAPLNTERFVGKYYSDELLMSIDVKKRNTKLCLQSSKHGVVPIKHEKENYFSGFGDLEFIIKDDHSVTGFKLTRGHRMKDVYFKKVLF
;
A
#
# COMPACT_ATOMS: atom_id res chain seq x y z
N MET A 1 -48.88 52.95 -25.10
CA MET A 1 -50.00 52.04 -24.75
C MET A 1 -49.43 50.64 -24.60
N THR A 2 -49.07 50.16 -23.40
CA THR A 2 -49.89 49.64 -22.29
C THR A 2 -50.50 48.25 -22.51
N PHE A 3 -50.11 47.34 -21.60
CA PHE A 3 -50.93 46.40 -20.83
C PHE A 3 -51.50 45.13 -21.49
N LYS A 4 -51.00 43.98 -21.00
CA LYS A 4 -51.71 42.79 -20.42
C LYS A 4 -50.77 41.56 -20.60
N GLN A 5 -50.35 40.73 -19.64
CA GLN A 5 -50.61 40.42 -18.22
C GLN A 5 -49.33 39.68 -17.72
N ILE A 6 -48.59 40.13 -16.68
CA ILE A 6 -48.63 39.71 -15.26
C ILE A 6 -49.05 38.25 -15.01
N ILE A 7 -48.13 37.44 -14.45
CA ILE A 7 -48.24 36.81 -13.11
C ILE A 7 -46.82 36.46 -12.61
N LEU A 8 -46.48 37.06 -11.46
CA LEU A 8 -45.40 36.67 -10.55
C LEU A 8 -45.64 35.23 -10.06
N ILE A 9 -44.63 34.37 -10.15
CA ILE A 9 -44.36 33.39 -9.09
C ILE A 9 -42.89 33.56 -8.71
N THR A 10 -42.69 34.28 -7.61
CA THR A 10 -41.57 34.10 -6.70
C THR A 10 -41.43 32.61 -6.37
N LEU A 11 -40.50 31.90 -7.03
CA LEU A 11 -39.92 30.71 -6.43
C LEU A 11 -38.91 31.20 -5.39
N SER A 12 -39.43 31.42 -4.19
CA SER A 12 -38.66 31.31 -2.98
C SER A 12 -37.89 30.00 -3.05
N PHE A 13 -36.56 30.06 -3.19
CA PHE A 13 -35.71 28.98 -2.70
C PHE A 13 -35.95 28.94 -1.19
N ILE A 14 -36.98 28.20 -0.79
CA ILE A 14 -37.02 27.63 0.56
C ILE A 14 -35.88 26.63 0.53
N THR A 15 -34.70 27.08 0.97
CA THR A 15 -33.77 26.19 1.66
C THR A 15 -34.60 25.53 2.74
N LEU A 16 -35.06 24.30 2.50
CA LEU A 16 -35.36 23.39 3.58
C LEU A 16 -34.01 23.15 4.26
N THR A 17 -33.63 24.06 5.16
CA THR A 17 -32.81 23.73 6.30
C THR A 17 -33.67 22.79 7.12
N ILE A 18 -33.60 21.49 6.79
CA ILE A 18 -33.81 20.47 7.80
C ILE A 18 -32.78 20.81 8.86
N ASN A 19 -33.28 21.30 9.99
CA ASN A 19 -32.50 21.80 11.09
C ASN A 19 -31.87 20.56 11.73
N ALA A 20 -30.75 20.07 11.19
CA ALA A 20 -29.98 19.03 11.84
C ALA A 20 -29.69 19.53 13.26
N GLN A 21 -30.20 18.83 14.27
CA GLN A 21 -30.10 19.29 15.64
C GLN A 21 -28.63 19.25 16.06
N LYS A 22 -27.98 20.42 16.15
CA LYS A 22 -26.59 20.52 16.60
C LYS A 22 -26.46 19.94 18.01
N VAL A 23 -25.59 18.96 18.15
CA VAL A 23 -25.31 18.30 19.44
C VAL A 23 -24.01 18.85 20.01
N SER A 24 -24.06 19.44 21.20
CA SER A 24 -22.81 19.83 21.87
C SER A 24 -22.05 18.59 22.38
N VAL A 25 -20.77 18.48 22.07
CA VAL A 25 -19.89 17.38 22.48
C VAL A 25 -18.71 17.95 23.27
N ASN A 26 -18.72 17.79 24.59
CA ASN A 26 -17.76 18.46 25.47
C ASN A 26 -17.19 17.56 26.58
N HIS A 27 -17.56 16.28 26.64
CA HIS A 27 -17.04 15.37 27.65
C HIS A 27 -16.41 14.13 27.03
N VAL A 28 -15.23 13.77 27.55
CA VAL A 28 -14.51 12.55 27.16
C VAL A 28 -15.32 11.31 27.57
N GLY A 29 -15.38 10.32 26.69
CA GLY A 29 -16.15 9.08 26.86
C GLY A 29 -17.62 9.18 26.43
N GLU A 30 -18.09 10.34 25.99
CA GLU A 30 -19.42 10.46 25.38
C GLU A 30 -19.47 9.72 24.04
N ILE A 31 -20.52 8.90 23.85
CA ILE A 31 -20.79 8.16 22.61
C ILE A 31 -22.12 8.62 22.03
N PHE A 32 -22.11 9.04 20.78
CA PHE A 32 -23.27 9.50 20.04
C PHE A 32 -23.55 8.56 18.87
N THR A 33 -24.55 7.70 19.02
CA THR A 33 -25.03 6.84 17.92
C THR A 33 -26.16 7.55 17.17
N ARG A 34 -26.04 7.61 15.84
CA ARG A 34 -27.01 8.24 14.93
C ARG A 34 -27.30 7.32 13.74
N ASP A 35 -28.47 7.51 13.13
CA ASP A 35 -28.95 6.76 11.98
C ASP A 35 -29.26 7.73 10.84
N PHE A 36 -28.86 7.39 9.63
CA PHE A 36 -29.23 8.13 8.42
C PHE A 36 -30.53 7.56 7.83
N ASP A 37 -31.65 7.77 8.52
CA ASP A 37 -32.96 7.32 8.03
C ASP A 37 -33.64 8.34 7.11
N GLU A 38 -33.35 9.65 7.25
CA GLU A 38 -33.84 10.74 6.37
C GLU A 38 -32.92 11.99 6.33
N GLU A 39 -32.01 12.14 7.29
CA GLU A 39 -31.10 13.29 7.37
C GLU A 39 -29.92 13.16 6.38
N LYS A 40 -29.48 14.28 5.79
CA LYS A 40 -28.34 14.28 4.87
C LYS A 40 -26.98 14.36 5.57
N PHE A 41 -26.96 14.83 6.81
CA PHE A 41 -25.78 15.02 7.63
C PHE A 41 -26.21 15.23 9.09
N HIS A 42 -25.31 14.96 10.04
CA HIS A 42 -25.46 15.35 11.44
C HIS A 42 -24.37 16.36 11.82
N GLU A 43 -24.67 17.24 12.77
CA GLU A 43 -23.75 18.28 13.23
C GLU A 43 -23.47 18.18 14.72
N TYR A 44 -22.20 18.30 15.08
CA TYR A 44 -21.70 18.32 16.45
C TYR A 44 -20.92 19.60 16.71
N GLU A 45 -21.18 20.22 17.85
CA GLU A 45 -20.52 21.44 18.28
C GLU A 45 -19.54 21.12 19.42
N VAL A 46 -18.25 21.38 19.21
CA VAL A 46 -17.24 21.29 20.27
C VAL A 46 -16.69 22.68 20.59
N LYS A 47 -16.62 23.01 21.88
CA LYS A 47 -15.99 24.25 22.36
C LYS A 47 -14.61 23.92 22.88
N LEU A 48 -13.59 24.47 22.21
CA LEU A 48 -12.20 24.32 22.63
C LEU A 48 -11.67 25.69 23.05
N VAL A 49 -10.86 25.72 24.10
CA VAL A 49 -10.02 26.88 24.40
C VAL A 49 -8.74 26.82 23.59
N LYS A 50 -7.95 27.90 23.63
CA LYS A 50 -6.65 27.97 22.97
C LYS A 50 -5.71 26.91 23.55
N ASN A 51 -4.97 26.23 22.68
CA ASN A 51 -4.00 25.18 23.00
C ASN A 51 -4.62 23.89 23.58
N GLU A 52 -5.86 23.57 23.21
CA GLU A 52 -6.44 22.25 23.45
C GLU A 52 -6.31 21.33 22.24
N PHE A 53 -6.06 20.06 22.53
CA PHE A 53 -6.14 18.93 21.63
C PHE A 53 -7.49 18.26 21.82
N PHE A 54 -8.16 17.97 20.71
CA PHE A 54 -9.38 17.21 20.65
C PHE A 54 -9.17 15.99 19.76
N LEU A 55 -9.60 14.83 20.24
CA LEU A 55 -9.68 13.59 19.50
C LEU A 55 -11.08 13.01 19.62
N ALA A 56 -11.70 12.70 18.49
CA ALA A 56 -12.87 11.85 18.41
C ALA A 56 -12.66 10.71 17.41
N SER A 57 -13.30 9.58 17.66
CA SER A 57 -13.36 8.44 16.75
C SER A 57 -14.78 8.31 16.17
N ILE A 58 -14.88 7.86 14.91
CA ILE A 58 -16.16 7.56 14.26
C ILE A 58 -16.17 6.10 13.86
N THR A 59 -17.08 5.32 14.44
CA THR A 59 -17.25 3.90 14.09
C THR A 59 -18.47 3.68 13.20
N ASP A 60 -18.23 3.11 12.03
CA ASP A 60 -19.25 2.80 11.05
C ASP A 60 -20.04 1.53 11.37
N GLN A 61 -21.37 1.62 11.30
CA GLN A 61 -22.32 0.55 11.61
C GLN A 61 -23.34 0.38 10.47
N GLY A 62 -22.84 -0.09 9.33
CA GLY A 62 -23.67 -0.42 8.16
C GLY A 62 -23.77 0.70 7.12
N ILE A 63 -23.16 1.85 7.37
CA ILE A 63 -22.95 2.93 6.40
C ILE A 63 -21.49 3.37 6.42
N ASP A 64 -21.05 3.96 5.32
CA ASP A 64 -19.75 4.60 5.17
C ASP A 64 -19.95 6.11 5.29
N VAL A 65 -19.25 6.75 6.22
CA VAL A 65 -19.43 8.19 6.49
C VAL A 65 -18.15 8.95 6.20
N LYS A 66 -18.26 10.27 6.11
CA LYS A 66 -17.14 11.21 6.11
C LYS A 66 -17.40 12.31 7.12
N ALA A 67 -16.35 12.90 7.69
CA ALA A 67 -16.44 13.99 8.65
C ALA A 67 -15.71 15.26 8.20
N THR A 68 -16.41 16.39 8.19
CA THR A 68 -15.83 17.72 7.89
C THR A 68 -15.85 18.60 9.11
N VAL A 69 -14.72 19.26 9.42
CA VAL A 69 -14.59 20.20 10.53
C VAL A 69 -14.55 21.63 9.99
N TYR A 70 -15.40 22.49 10.53
CA TYR A 70 -15.43 23.92 10.27
C TYR A 70 -15.06 24.70 11.53
N ILE A 71 -14.41 25.86 11.37
CA ILE A 71 -14.26 26.83 12.45
C ILE A 71 -15.38 27.87 12.42
N ASN A 72 -15.51 28.65 13.50
CA ASN A 72 -16.61 29.58 13.74
C ASN A 72 -16.91 30.60 12.62
N ASP A 73 -15.95 30.93 11.75
CA ASP A 73 -16.16 31.85 10.62
C ASP A 73 -16.72 31.15 9.37
N GLY A 74 -17.00 29.84 9.45
CA GLY A 74 -17.51 29.02 8.36
C GLY A 74 -16.43 28.46 7.44
N SER A 75 -15.15 28.79 7.65
CA SER A 75 -14.07 28.19 6.89
C SER A 75 -13.87 26.72 7.28
N LYS A 76 -13.66 25.90 6.25
CA LYS A 76 -13.34 24.48 6.38
C LYS A 76 -11.92 24.37 6.97
N LEU A 77 -11.78 23.60 8.04
CA LEU A 77 -10.50 23.35 8.71
C LEU A 77 -9.89 22.03 8.25
N LEU A 78 -10.70 20.97 8.18
CA LEU A 78 -10.29 19.59 7.87
C LEU A 78 -11.47 18.82 7.25
N GLU A 79 -11.22 17.83 6.41
CA GLU A 79 -12.22 16.84 5.96
C GLU A 79 -11.60 15.46 5.86
N PHE A 80 -12.19 14.52 6.57
CA PHE A 80 -11.71 13.16 6.75
C PHE A 80 -12.63 12.18 6.03
N ASP A 81 -12.00 11.22 5.36
CA ASP A 81 -12.56 9.96 4.88
C ASP A 81 -11.42 8.94 5.05
N ASP A 82 -11.45 8.17 6.14
CA ASP A 82 -10.44 7.12 6.37
C ASP A 82 -11.13 5.76 6.50
N ASN A 83 -10.90 4.92 5.49
CA ASN A 83 -11.52 3.60 5.34
C ASN A 83 -10.92 2.53 6.29
N GLY A 84 -10.17 2.95 7.31
CA GLY A 84 -9.46 2.10 8.25
C GLY A 84 -10.32 1.55 9.40
N PHE A 85 -10.03 0.31 9.80
CA PHE A 85 -10.74 -0.55 10.76
C PHE A 85 -11.25 0.07 12.07
N ASN A 86 -10.64 1.15 12.55
CA ASN A 86 -10.86 1.65 13.90
C ASN A 86 -11.46 3.05 13.94
N GLY A 87 -12.07 3.44 12.83
CA GLY A 87 -12.87 4.62 12.73
C GLY A 87 -12.12 5.84 12.23
N GLU A 88 -12.89 6.78 11.70
CA GLU A 88 -12.35 8.06 11.26
C GLU A 88 -11.92 8.87 12.50
N PHE A 89 -10.67 9.31 12.53
CA PHE A 89 -10.15 10.10 13.65
C PHE A 89 -10.22 11.59 13.36
N ILE A 90 -11.06 12.30 14.12
CA ILE A 90 -11.10 13.75 14.09
C ILE A 90 -10.08 14.28 15.09
N LYS A 91 -9.00 14.89 14.58
CA LYS A 91 -7.91 15.46 15.38
C LYS A 91 -7.87 16.97 15.21
N ILE A 92 -8.12 17.73 16.28
CA ILE A 92 -8.08 19.21 16.25
C ILE A 92 -7.01 19.71 17.22
N ASN A 93 -6.10 20.55 16.72
CA ASN A 93 -5.17 21.33 17.54
C ASN A 93 -5.63 22.80 17.55
N SER A 94 -6.28 23.22 18.63
CA SER A 94 -6.91 24.54 18.74
C SER A 94 -5.86 25.66 18.84
N LYS A 95 -5.73 26.48 17.79
CA LYS A 95 -4.87 27.68 17.79
C LYS A 95 -5.50 28.87 18.51
N HIS A 96 -6.83 28.93 18.51
CA HIS A 96 -7.65 29.97 19.11
C HIS A 96 -8.84 29.34 19.80
N GLY A 97 -9.23 29.89 20.95
CA GLY A 97 -10.46 29.45 21.61
C GLY A 97 -11.67 29.79 20.76
N GLY A 98 -12.63 28.87 20.68
CA GLY A 98 -13.81 29.03 19.85
C GLY A 98 -14.62 27.76 19.73
N THR A 99 -15.67 27.85 18.93
CA THR A 99 -16.52 26.72 18.58
C THR A 99 -16.05 26.13 17.25
N TYR A 100 -15.97 24.80 17.21
CA TYR A 100 -15.69 24.02 16.02
C TYR A 100 -16.94 23.18 15.71
N LEU A 101 -17.31 23.13 14.45
CA LEU A 101 -18.47 22.38 13.97
C LEU A 101 -17.98 21.15 13.23
N ILE A 102 -18.35 19.97 13.72
CA ILE A 102 -18.08 18.69 13.07
C ILE A 102 -19.37 18.29 12.34
N LYS A 103 -19.28 18.14 11.03
CA LYS A 103 -20.36 17.68 10.16
C LYS A 103 -20.05 16.26 9.70
N VAL A 104 -20.93 15.31 10.00
CA VAL A 104 -20.81 13.91 9.57
C VAL A 104 -21.87 13.61 8.52
N GLU A 105 -21.50 13.07 7.38
CA GLU A 105 -22.42 12.77 6.27
C GLU A 105 -22.07 11.44 5.59
N PRO A 106 -23.02 10.76 4.92
CA PRO A 106 -22.72 9.56 4.15
C PRO A 106 -21.67 9.85 3.08
N TYR A 107 -20.68 8.97 2.94
CA TYR A 107 -19.62 9.15 1.95
C TYR A 107 -20.13 9.00 0.53
N THR A 108 -20.98 7.98 0.28
CA THR A 108 -21.53 7.70 -1.05
C THR A 108 -23.00 8.01 -1.16
N ILE A 109 -23.41 8.54 -2.32
CA ILE A 109 -24.83 8.82 -2.64
C ILE A 109 -25.64 7.52 -2.82
N GLN A 110 -24.97 6.39 -3.04
CA GLN A 110 -25.63 5.10 -3.33
C GLN A 110 -26.04 4.33 -2.07
N ASN A 111 -25.40 4.58 -0.93
CA ASN A 111 -25.72 3.94 0.34
C ASN A 111 -25.97 5.01 1.41
N THR A 112 -27.23 5.44 1.52
CA THR A 112 -27.62 6.57 2.37
C THR A 112 -28.26 6.15 3.69
N SER A 113 -28.30 4.85 4.01
CA SER A 113 -28.91 4.35 5.24
C SER A 113 -27.97 3.44 6.03
N GLY A 114 -28.06 3.54 7.35
CA GLY A 114 -27.20 2.84 8.30
C GLY A 114 -26.76 3.76 9.43
N LYS A 115 -26.07 3.17 10.41
CA LYS A 115 -25.71 3.84 11.65
C LYS A 115 -24.23 4.16 11.70
N TYR A 116 -23.88 5.13 12.52
CA TYR A 116 -22.51 5.30 12.99
C TYR A 116 -22.52 5.76 14.45
N SER A 117 -21.39 5.64 15.11
CA SER A 117 -21.15 6.17 16.46
C SER A 117 -19.97 7.13 16.43
N LEU A 118 -20.14 8.32 17.02
CA LEU A 118 -19.04 9.25 17.28
C LEU A 118 -18.71 9.20 18.77
N GLN A 119 -17.44 8.95 19.12
CA GLN A 119 -16.96 8.89 20.50
C GLN A 119 -15.87 9.93 20.75
N ILE A 120 -15.97 10.65 21.87
CA ILE A 120 -14.96 11.62 22.27
C ILE A 120 -13.85 10.92 23.06
N GLU A 121 -12.66 10.84 22.47
CA GLU A 121 -11.52 10.13 23.04
C GLU A 121 -10.66 11.00 23.95
N ALA A 122 -10.50 12.28 23.60
CA ALA A 122 -9.68 13.21 24.36
C ALA A 122 -10.12 14.66 24.17
N ILE A 123 -10.13 15.40 25.26
CA ILE A 123 -10.15 16.87 25.31
C ILE A 123 -9.16 17.27 26.38
N GLU A 124 -7.97 17.72 25.97
CA GLU A 124 -6.88 18.01 26.91
C GLU A 124 -5.94 19.09 26.37
N THR A 125 -5.08 19.66 27.21
CA THR A 125 -4.07 20.62 26.75
C THR A 125 -3.09 19.94 25.77
N ILE A 126 -2.71 20.63 24.69
CA ILE A 126 -1.72 20.13 23.73
C ILE A 126 -0.42 19.80 24.47
N GLY A 127 0.09 18.59 24.25
CA GLY A 127 1.29 18.07 24.89
C GLY A 127 2.51 18.97 24.67
N LEU A 128 3.28 19.17 25.74
CA LEU A 128 4.44 20.06 25.74
C LEU A 128 5.62 19.49 24.96
N THR A 129 5.75 18.16 24.94
CA THR A 129 6.80 17.47 24.17
C THR A 129 6.23 16.79 22.93
N LYS A 130 7.08 16.55 21.92
CA LYS A 130 6.69 15.78 20.73
C LYS A 130 6.18 14.38 21.10
N THR A 131 6.80 13.73 22.08
CA THR A 131 6.37 12.42 22.58
C THR A 131 4.99 12.48 23.24
N ASP A 132 4.72 13.52 24.05
CA ASP A 132 3.39 13.68 24.66
C ASP A 132 2.34 13.84 23.56
N ARG A 133 2.60 14.68 22.54
CA ARG A 133 1.70 14.85 21.39
C ARG A 133 1.38 13.52 20.69
N ILE A 134 2.38 12.65 20.49
CA ILE A 134 2.14 11.32 19.91
C ILE A 134 1.26 10.46 20.81
N LYS A 135 1.45 10.50 22.14
CA LYS A 135 0.57 9.77 23.07
C LYS A 135 -0.87 10.29 22.99
N GLN A 136 -1.09 11.60 22.80
CA GLN A 136 -2.45 12.14 22.62
C GLN A 136 -3.12 11.56 21.37
N HIS A 137 -2.37 11.44 20.27
CA HIS A 137 -2.86 10.84 19.03
C HIS A 137 -3.14 9.32 19.15
N LEU A 138 -2.61 8.67 20.19
CA LEU A 138 -2.82 7.25 20.48
C LEU A 138 -3.93 6.99 21.51
N LYS A 139 -4.62 8.04 21.99
CA LYS A 139 -5.64 7.93 23.06
C LYS A 139 -6.76 6.94 22.77
N PHE A 140 -7.20 6.85 21.51
CA PHE A 140 -8.15 5.83 21.09
C PHE A 140 -7.69 4.40 21.45
N TRP A 141 -6.43 4.08 21.16
CA TRP A 141 -5.86 2.75 21.44
C TRP A 141 -5.70 2.48 22.94
N GLU A 142 -5.53 3.54 23.73
CA GLU A 142 -5.50 3.48 25.19
C GLU A 142 -6.89 3.23 25.78
N SER A 143 -7.91 3.93 25.29
CA SER A 143 -9.29 3.84 25.80
C SER A 143 -9.96 2.52 25.43
N HIS A 144 -9.60 1.92 24.29
CA HIS A 144 -10.24 0.69 23.78
C HIS A 144 -9.46 -0.58 24.10
N ILE A 145 -8.45 -0.54 24.99
CA ILE A 145 -7.61 -1.71 25.29
C ILE A 145 -8.38 -2.89 25.90
N SER A 146 -9.52 -2.63 26.56
CA SER A 146 -10.40 -3.66 27.11
C SER A 146 -11.28 -4.34 26.06
N GLU A 147 -11.45 -3.73 24.90
CA GLU A 147 -12.25 -4.27 23.80
C GLU A 147 -11.46 -5.31 23.00
N ASP A 148 -12.14 -6.07 22.14
CA ASP A 148 -11.50 -7.06 21.26
C ASP A 148 -10.81 -6.40 20.05
N ILE A 149 -9.97 -5.41 20.32
CA ILE A 149 -9.14 -4.74 19.32
C ILE A 149 -7.84 -5.51 19.08
N SER A 150 -7.49 -5.59 17.80
CA SER A 150 -6.19 -6.10 17.37
C SER A 150 -5.08 -5.17 17.87
N GLY A 151 -3.89 -5.73 18.04
CA GLY A 151 -2.74 -5.05 18.61
C GLY A 151 -2.06 -4.07 17.65
N LEU A 152 -1.50 -3.02 18.25
CA LEU A 152 -0.65 -2.01 17.62
C LEU A 152 0.63 -1.84 18.45
N GLY A 153 1.79 -2.09 17.86
CA GLY A 153 3.11 -1.79 18.44
C GLY A 153 3.74 -0.60 17.75
N LEU A 154 4.33 0.31 18.52
CA LEU A 154 5.01 1.50 18.03
C LEU A 154 6.36 1.67 18.74
N VAL A 155 7.40 1.96 17.98
CA VAL A 155 8.68 2.48 18.50
C VAL A 155 9.13 3.69 17.69
N ILE A 156 9.67 4.70 18.37
CA ILE A 156 10.28 5.90 17.79
C ILE A 156 11.68 6.05 18.37
N ILE A 157 12.67 6.17 17.49
CA ILE A 157 14.07 6.45 17.79
C ILE A 157 14.41 7.85 17.30
N LYS A 158 14.97 8.68 18.17
CA LYS A 158 15.48 10.00 17.82
C LYS A 158 16.91 10.13 18.34
N ASP A 159 17.84 10.50 17.47
CA ASP A 159 19.26 10.70 17.80
C ASP A 159 19.91 9.47 18.47
N GLY A 160 19.56 8.27 18.02
CA GLY A 160 20.04 6.98 18.52
C GLY A 160 19.29 6.45 19.75
N GLU A 161 18.44 7.27 20.37
CA GLU A 161 17.75 6.94 21.62
C GLU A 161 16.28 6.62 21.40
N THR A 162 15.75 5.67 22.19
CA THR A 162 14.32 5.35 22.16
C THR A 162 13.53 6.43 22.89
N VAL A 163 12.75 7.24 22.15
CA VAL A 163 11.93 8.32 22.74
C VAL A 163 10.49 7.91 23.02
N LEU A 164 10.00 6.85 22.36
CA LEU A 164 8.71 6.22 22.64
C LEU A 164 8.76 4.74 22.24
N LYS A 165 8.21 3.85 23.07
CA LYS A 165 8.01 2.44 22.72
C LYS A 165 6.84 1.86 23.49
N ASN A 166 5.70 1.73 22.82
CA ASN A 166 4.44 1.30 23.41
C ASN A 166 3.76 0.22 22.58
N THR A 167 2.93 -0.57 23.25
CA THR A 167 2.03 -1.54 22.63
C THR A 167 0.62 -1.36 23.15
N TYR A 168 -0.35 -1.56 22.27
CA TYR A 168 -1.78 -1.42 22.54
C TYR A 168 -2.53 -2.64 22.00
N GLY A 169 -3.75 -2.86 22.49
CA GLY A 169 -4.61 -3.97 22.07
C GLY A 169 -4.05 -5.36 22.40
N LYS A 170 -4.47 -6.36 21.65
CA LYS A 170 -4.25 -7.78 21.98
C LYS A 170 -3.32 -8.47 20.97
N ALA A 171 -2.38 -9.26 21.50
CA ALA A 171 -1.61 -10.21 20.71
C ALA A 171 -2.46 -11.41 20.27
N ASN A 172 -3.45 -11.77 21.08
CA ASN A 172 -4.38 -12.85 20.81
C ASN A 172 -5.77 -12.51 21.39
N LEU A 173 -6.76 -12.40 20.50
CA LEU A 173 -8.15 -12.10 20.84
C LEU A 173 -8.84 -13.28 21.55
N GLU A 174 -8.59 -14.52 21.10
CA GLU A 174 -9.26 -15.71 21.63
C GLU A 174 -9.00 -15.94 23.11
N TYR A 175 -7.80 -15.62 23.58
CA TYR A 175 -7.35 -15.78 24.96
C TYR A 175 -7.21 -14.46 25.71
N ASN A 176 -7.62 -13.34 25.10
CA ASN A 176 -7.49 -12.01 25.68
C ASN A 176 -6.05 -11.68 26.14
N ILE A 177 -5.04 -12.06 25.35
CA ILE A 177 -3.64 -11.85 25.70
C ILE A 177 -3.23 -10.46 25.20
N PRO A 178 -2.79 -9.55 26.09
CA PRO A 178 -2.38 -8.21 25.70
C PRO A 178 -1.13 -8.25 24.82
N LEU A 179 -1.05 -7.30 23.89
CA LEU A 179 0.18 -7.11 23.12
C LEU A 179 1.28 -6.56 24.03
N SER A 180 2.49 -7.10 23.87
CA SER A 180 3.66 -6.66 24.65
C SER A 180 4.85 -6.38 23.74
N ASN A 181 5.85 -5.68 24.27
CA ASN A 181 7.10 -5.43 23.55
C ASN A 181 7.91 -6.70 23.20
N ASN A 182 7.54 -7.86 23.78
CA ASN A 182 8.13 -9.17 23.50
C ASN A 182 7.26 -10.05 22.59
N SER A 183 6.10 -9.56 22.17
CA SER A 183 5.24 -10.28 21.23
C SER A 183 5.93 -10.37 19.87
N ILE A 184 5.87 -11.55 19.25
CA ILE A 184 6.56 -11.84 18.00
C ILE A 184 5.62 -11.65 16.82
N PHE A 185 6.05 -10.82 15.86
CA PHE A 185 5.36 -10.53 14.61
C PHE A 185 6.11 -11.16 13.44
N ASP A 186 5.36 -11.63 12.45
CA ASP A 186 5.89 -11.80 11.09
C ASP A 186 5.92 -10.42 10.44
N ILE A 187 7.12 -9.91 10.13
CA ILE A 187 7.27 -8.55 9.61
C ILE A 187 7.13 -8.47 8.09
N ALA A 188 6.67 -9.55 7.45
CA ALA A 188 6.37 -9.58 6.02
C ALA A 188 7.54 -9.02 5.19
N SER A 189 7.25 -8.16 4.22
CA SER A 189 8.26 -7.58 3.33
C SER A 189 9.33 -6.72 4.00
N LEU A 190 9.19 -6.33 5.27
CA LEU A 190 10.31 -5.73 6.01
C LEU A 190 11.50 -6.69 6.10
N ALA A 191 11.29 -8.00 5.95
CA ALA A 191 12.36 -9.00 5.89
C ALA A 191 13.40 -8.70 4.78
N LYS A 192 13.00 -8.03 3.69
CA LYS A 192 13.87 -7.73 2.54
C LYS A 192 15.10 -6.93 2.92
N GLN A 193 15.01 -6.03 3.89
CA GLN A 193 16.18 -5.26 4.34
C GLN A 193 17.24 -6.14 5.02
N PHE A 194 16.86 -7.26 5.63
CA PHE A 194 17.83 -8.21 6.22
C PHE A 194 18.53 -9.02 5.13
N THR A 195 17.79 -9.45 4.11
CA THR A 195 18.37 -10.09 2.90
C THR A 195 19.24 -9.11 2.12
N GLY A 196 18.81 -7.86 1.97
CA GLY A 196 19.57 -6.79 1.35
C GLY A 196 20.86 -6.50 2.10
N PHE A 197 20.82 -6.47 3.44
CA PHE A 197 22.02 -6.38 4.29
C PHE A 197 22.97 -7.57 4.05
N ALA A 198 22.44 -8.79 3.89
CA ALA A 198 23.25 -9.96 3.57
C ALA A 198 24.00 -9.81 2.25
N ILE A 199 23.32 -9.37 1.20
CA ILE A 199 23.94 -9.13 -0.11
C ILE A 199 24.94 -7.98 -0.03
N ALA A 200 24.62 -6.88 0.64
CA ALA A 200 25.55 -5.76 0.85
C ALA A 200 26.83 -6.21 1.58
N THR A 201 26.70 -7.08 2.59
CA THR A 201 27.85 -7.66 3.31
C THR A 201 28.71 -8.53 2.39
N LEU A 202 28.09 -9.39 1.57
CA LEU A 202 28.83 -10.22 0.61
C LEU A 202 29.52 -9.41 -0.50
N VAL A 203 28.94 -8.28 -0.90
CA VAL A 203 29.56 -7.31 -1.81
C VAL A 203 30.76 -6.63 -1.15
N GLU A 204 30.61 -6.14 0.09
CA GLU A 204 31.71 -5.52 0.84
C GLU A 204 32.87 -6.51 1.06
N ASP A 205 32.56 -7.78 1.30
CA ASP A 205 33.52 -8.88 1.43
C ASP A 205 34.14 -9.35 0.09
N HIS A 206 33.75 -8.77 -1.05
CA HIS A 206 34.15 -9.19 -2.39
C HIS A 206 33.84 -10.66 -2.74
N LYS A 207 32.86 -11.27 -2.05
CA LYS A 207 32.38 -12.64 -2.34
C LYS A 207 31.31 -12.67 -3.43
N LEU A 208 30.71 -11.52 -3.71
CA LEU A 208 29.67 -11.33 -4.71
C LEU A 208 29.90 -9.99 -5.42
N ALA A 209 29.68 -9.94 -6.74
CA ALA A 209 29.55 -8.68 -7.48
C ALA A 209 28.09 -8.51 -7.94
N LEU A 210 27.58 -7.27 -7.89
CA LEU A 210 26.21 -6.96 -8.36
C LEU A 210 26.02 -7.26 -9.85
N GLU A 211 27.09 -7.17 -10.64
CA GLU A 211 27.12 -7.45 -12.07
C GLU A 211 27.29 -8.94 -12.41
N ASP A 212 27.49 -9.81 -11.40
CA ASP A 212 27.53 -11.25 -11.64
C ASP A 212 26.20 -11.72 -12.24
N ASP A 213 26.28 -12.62 -13.21
CA ASP A 213 25.12 -13.36 -13.68
C ASP A 213 24.60 -14.29 -12.57
N VAL A 214 23.30 -14.28 -12.32
CA VAL A 214 22.65 -15.11 -11.30
C VAL A 214 22.89 -16.60 -11.55
N SER A 215 23.02 -17.05 -12.80
CA SER A 215 23.31 -18.44 -13.17
C SER A 215 24.65 -18.96 -12.61
N LYS A 216 25.59 -18.07 -12.26
CA LYS A 216 26.83 -18.41 -11.55
C LYS A 216 26.54 -19.06 -10.19
N TYR A 217 25.46 -18.65 -9.53
CA TYR A 217 25.08 -19.09 -8.19
C TYR A 217 23.89 -20.05 -8.21
N ILE A 218 23.02 -19.93 -9.21
CA ILE A 218 21.78 -20.71 -9.38
C ILE A 218 21.73 -21.28 -10.82
N PRO A 219 22.54 -22.29 -11.14
CA PRO A 219 22.65 -22.85 -12.50
C PRO A 219 21.38 -23.57 -12.97
N GLU A 220 20.44 -23.86 -12.07
CA GLU A 220 19.12 -24.43 -12.37
C GLU A 220 18.14 -23.42 -13.03
N LEU A 221 18.45 -22.12 -13.02
CA LEU A 221 17.62 -21.14 -13.73
C LEU A 221 17.69 -21.33 -15.25
N PRO A 222 16.57 -21.14 -15.97
CA PRO A 222 16.55 -21.17 -17.43
C PRO A 222 17.48 -20.11 -18.01
N ASP A 223 18.09 -20.44 -19.14
CA ASP A 223 18.66 -19.44 -20.02
C ASP A 223 17.52 -18.68 -20.69
N PHE A 224 17.28 -17.43 -20.24
CA PHE A 224 16.28 -16.54 -20.81
C PHE A 224 16.78 -15.83 -22.09
N GLY A 225 17.98 -16.15 -22.58
CA GLY A 225 18.63 -15.53 -23.74
C GLY A 225 19.20 -14.14 -23.43
N VAL A 226 19.20 -13.72 -22.17
CA VAL A 226 19.70 -12.43 -21.66
C VAL A 226 20.37 -12.65 -20.31
N GLN A 227 21.42 -11.88 -20.03
CA GLN A 227 22.08 -11.89 -18.73
C GLN A 227 21.10 -11.37 -17.66
N LEU A 228 20.92 -12.15 -16.59
CA LEU A 228 20.19 -11.72 -15.40
C LEU A 228 21.21 -11.45 -14.30
N LYS A 229 21.35 -10.19 -13.87
CA LYS A 229 22.37 -9.78 -12.88
C LYS A 229 21.84 -9.87 -11.45
N VAL A 230 22.72 -9.98 -10.47
CA VAL A 230 22.34 -9.88 -9.06
C VAL A 230 21.70 -8.51 -8.74
N SER A 231 22.18 -7.42 -9.36
CA SER A 231 21.56 -6.09 -9.26
C SER A 231 20.09 -6.10 -9.68
N ASP A 232 19.73 -6.92 -10.68
CA ASP A 232 18.35 -6.96 -11.16
C ASP A 232 17.39 -7.60 -10.15
N LEU A 233 17.90 -8.48 -9.29
CA LEU A 233 17.14 -9.03 -8.16
C LEU A 233 17.01 -8.01 -7.02
N ILE A 234 18.10 -7.29 -6.71
CA ILE A 234 18.14 -6.29 -5.63
C ILE A 234 17.19 -5.13 -5.89
N TYR A 235 17.25 -4.59 -7.10
CA TYR A 235 16.51 -3.39 -7.51
C TYR A 235 15.18 -3.68 -8.19
N HIS A 236 14.66 -4.92 -8.12
CA HIS A 236 13.36 -5.29 -8.72
C HIS A 236 13.28 -5.02 -10.24
N THR A 237 14.35 -5.26 -10.97
CA THR A 237 14.42 -5.07 -12.44
C THR A 237 14.61 -6.37 -13.22
N SER A 238 14.51 -7.53 -12.57
CA SER A 238 14.76 -8.85 -13.17
C SER A 238 13.79 -9.30 -14.26
N GLY A 239 12.56 -8.81 -14.26
CA GLY A 239 11.49 -9.36 -15.10
C GLY A 239 10.99 -10.76 -14.66
N LEU A 240 11.48 -11.31 -13.55
CA LEU A 240 10.97 -12.59 -13.01
C LEU A 240 9.50 -12.45 -12.57
N ARG A 241 8.72 -13.53 -12.75
CA ARG A 241 7.31 -13.54 -12.32
C ARG A 241 7.24 -13.54 -10.80
N ASP A 242 6.37 -12.72 -10.22
CA ASP A 242 6.23 -12.64 -8.77
C ASP A 242 5.53 -13.87 -8.21
N ILE A 243 6.21 -14.55 -7.29
CA ILE A 243 5.70 -15.75 -6.60
C ILE A 243 4.45 -15.49 -5.76
N GLY A 244 4.15 -14.25 -5.38
CA GLY A 244 2.90 -13.88 -4.73
C GLY A 244 1.70 -14.06 -5.67
N GLU A 245 1.81 -13.60 -6.91
CA GLU A 245 0.79 -13.84 -7.96
C GLU A 245 0.64 -15.33 -8.27
N LEU A 246 1.76 -16.06 -8.36
CA LEU A 246 1.76 -17.51 -8.61
C LEU A 246 1.15 -18.30 -7.44
N PHE A 247 1.42 -17.89 -6.20
CA PHE A 247 0.81 -18.43 -5.00
C PHE A 247 -0.69 -18.13 -4.92
N ASP A 248 -1.11 -16.93 -5.33
CA ASP A 248 -2.52 -16.61 -5.43
C ASP A 248 -3.21 -17.46 -6.50
N LEU A 249 -2.57 -17.70 -7.64
CA LEU A 249 -3.13 -18.58 -8.67
C LEU A 249 -3.34 -20.03 -8.19
N GLY A 250 -2.58 -20.46 -7.18
CA GLY A 250 -2.63 -21.80 -6.58
C GLY A 250 -1.51 -22.74 -7.05
N ALA A 251 -0.43 -22.21 -7.63
CA ALA A 251 0.69 -22.99 -8.19
C ALA A 251 1.43 -23.84 -7.13
N PHE A 252 1.31 -23.47 -5.85
CA PHE A 252 2.02 -24.10 -4.73
C PHE A 252 1.08 -24.83 -3.76
N GLY A 253 -0.21 -24.93 -4.08
CA GLY A 253 -1.21 -25.39 -3.11
C GLY A 253 -1.32 -24.44 -1.91
N ASN A 254 -1.45 -24.98 -0.70
CA ASN A 254 -1.67 -24.20 0.52
C ASN A 254 -0.37 -23.77 1.24
N ARG A 255 0.80 -24.24 0.79
CA ARG A 255 2.08 -24.00 1.46
C ARG A 255 3.18 -23.69 0.47
N LEU A 256 3.98 -22.70 0.82
CA LEU A 256 5.04 -22.17 -0.01
C LEU A 256 6.39 -22.34 0.70
N THR A 257 7.32 -23.06 0.07
CA THR A 257 8.69 -23.28 0.57
C THR A 257 9.70 -22.85 -0.49
N SER A 258 10.92 -22.48 -0.08
CA SER A 258 11.98 -22.03 -0.99
C SER A 258 12.32 -23.06 -2.07
N ASN A 259 12.34 -24.35 -1.75
CA ASN A 259 12.60 -25.42 -2.73
C ASN A 259 11.51 -25.47 -3.80
N LYS A 260 10.23 -25.31 -3.43
CA LYS A 260 9.14 -25.30 -4.41
C LYS A 260 9.15 -24.03 -5.24
N VAL A 261 9.50 -22.88 -4.64
CA VAL A 261 9.73 -21.63 -5.38
C VAL A 261 10.79 -21.82 -6.43
N LEU A 262 11.97 -22.33 -6.04
CA LEU A 262 13.06 -22.59 -6.96
C LEU A 262 12.66 -23.56 -8.08
N GLU A 263 11.92 -24.62 -7.79
CA GLU A 263 11.40 -25.54 -8.81
C GLU A 263 10.49 -24.85 -9.84
N ILE A 264 9.54 -24.03 -9.39
CA ILE A 264 8.61 -23.33 -10.30
C ILE A 264 9.34 -22.24 -11.09
N VAL A 265 10.20 -21.46 -10.45
CA VAL A 265 11.01 -20.42 -11.12
C VAL A 265 11.97 -21.06 -12.13
N SER A 266 12.53 -22.23 -11.82
CA SER A 266 13.39 -22.98 -12.74
C SER A 266 12.64 -23.52 -13.96
N ASN A 267 11.31 -23.56 -13.93
CA ASN A 267 10.49 -23.94 -15.07
C ASN A 267 10.02 -22.75 -15.92
N GLN A 268 10.30 -21.51 -15.50
CA GLN A 268 9.85 -20.29 -16.16
C GLN A 268 10.30 -20.20 -17.62
N LYS A 269 9.38 -19.90 -18.55
CA LYS A 269 9.70 -19.90 -19.99
C LYS A 269 10.08 -18.54 -20.56
N ALA A 270 9.69 -17.45 -19.89
CA ALA A 270 9.96 -16.09 -20.34
C ALA A 270 9.91 -15.11 -19.17
N LEU A 271 10.59 -13.97 -19.30
CA LEU A 271 10.49 -12.86 -18.36
C LEU A 271 9.27 -11.98 -18.70
N ASN A 272 8.76 -11.25 -17.72
CA ASN A 272 7.73 -10.22 -17.89
C ASN A 272 8.22 -9.05 -18.76
N PHE A 273 9.52 -8.77 -18.73
CA PHE A 273 10.23 -7.73 -19.48
C PHE A 273 11.75 -8.01 -19.44
N GLN A 274 12.54 -7.29 -20.24
CA GLN A 274 13.99 -7.46 -20.26
C GLN A 274 14.64 -6.94 -18.96
N PRO A 275 15.64 -7.64 -18.39
CA PRO A 275 16.30 -7.18 -17.18
C PRO A 275 16.83 -5.74 -17.29
N GLY A 276 16.60 -4.94 -16.25
CA GLY A 276 17.04 -3.55 -16.17
C GLY A 276 16.20 -2.53 -16.95
N THR A 277 15.26 -2.95 -17.81
CA THR A 277 14.46 -2.01 -18.63
C THR A 277 13.22 -1.48 -17.92
N SER A 278 12.78 -2.12 -16.83
CA SER A 278 11.60 -1.72 -16.07
C SER A 278 11.74 -2.10 -14.60
N HIS A 279 11.02 -1.40 -13.73
CA HIS A 279 10.94 -1.67 -12.30
C HIS A 279 9.61 -2.37 -11.98
N SER A 280 9.67 -3.57 -11.40
CA SER A 280 8.49 -4.31 -10.94
C SER A 280 8.85 -5.13 -9.72
N TYR A 281 8.24 -4.76 -8.59
CA TYR A 281 8.45 -5.42 -7.31
C TYR A 281 8.30 -6.95 -7.43
N SER A 282 9.32 -7.66 -6.95
CA SER A 282 9.39 -9.12 -7.08
C SER A 282 9.86 -9.76 -5.78
N ASN A 283 8.97 -10.50 -5.13
CA ASN A 283 9.34 -11.38 -4.04
C ASN A 283 10.27 -12.49 -4.53
N THR A 284 10.11 -12.92 -5.78
CA THR A 284 10.95 -13.95 -6.41
C THR A 284 12.40 -13.55 -6.40
N GLY A 285 12.70 -12.29 -6.74
CA GLY A 285 14.07 -11.77 -6.70
C GLY A 285 14.72 -11.94 -5.33
N TYR A 286 14.00 -11.58 -4.27
CA TYR A 286 14.50 -11.69 -2.89
C TYR A 286 14.60 -13.12 -2.37
N VAL A 287 13.75 -14.04 -2.84
CA VAL A 287 13.93 -15.48 -2.55
C VAL A 287 15.21 -16.00 -3.20
N LEU A 288 15.48 -15.63 -4.46
CA LEU A 288 16.71 -16.03 -5.14
C LEU A 288 17.95 -15.40 -4.50
N LEU A 289 17.88 -14.14 -4.02
CA LEU A 289 18.97 -13.53 -3.24
C LEU A 289 19.28 -14.34 -1.97
N ALA A 290 18.26 -14.85 -1.27
CA ALA A 290 18.50 -15.74 -0.14
C ALA A 290 19.23 -17.02 -0.57
N VAL A 291 18.80 -17.66 -1.67
CA VAL A 291 19.50 -18.83 -2.22
C VAL A 291 20.97 -18.50 -2.55
N ILE A 292 21.26 -17.33 -3.12
CA ILE A 292 22.64 -16.90 -3.40
C ILE A 292 23.46 -16.81 -2.10
N VAL A 293 22.91 -16.21 -1.04
CA VAL A 293 23.57 -16.15 0.28
C VAL A 293 23.90 -17.56 0.77
N GLU A 294 22.95 -18.49 0.67
CA GLU A 294 23.14 -19.88 1.11
C GLU A 294 24.22 -20.60 0.29
N ARG A 295 24.22 -20.42 -1.04
CA ARG A 295 25.19 -21.06 -1.94
C ARG A 295 26.61 -20.52 -1.73
N ILE A 296 26.77 -19.23 -1.44
CA ILE A 296 28.08 -18.61 -1.20
C ILE A 296 28.62 -18.96 0.18
N THR A 297 27.77 -18.98 1.21
CA THR A 297 28.19 -19.08 2.61
C THR A 297 28.11 -20.51 3.16
N ASN A 298 27.37 -21.39 2.50
CA ASN A 298 27.02 -22.72 2.98
C ASN A 298 26.31 -22.71 4.35
N GLN A 299 25.57 -21.63 4.63
CA GLN A 299 24.69 -21.45 5.79
C GLN A 299 23.30 -21.13 5.28
N THR A 300 22.24 -21.59 5.96
CA THR A 300 20.90 -21.07 5.67
C THR A 300 20.87 -19.55 5.93
N ILE A 301 20.00 -18.80 5.25
CA ILE A 301 19.94 -17.35 5.52
C ILE A 301 19.51 -17.05 6.96
N GLY A 302 18.79 -17.96 7.61
CA GLY A 302 18.44 -17.87 9.04
C GLY A 302 19.68 -17.96 9.94
N GLU A 303 20.55 -18.94 9.71
CA GLU A 303 21.82 -19.09 10.42
C GLU A 303 22.76 -17.91 10.16
N TRP A 304 22.88 -17.49 8.90
CA TRP A 304 23.69 -16.34 8.51
C TRP A 304 23.19 -15.05 9.18
N SER A 305 21.87 -14.81 9.15
CA SER A 305 21.26 -13.63 9.79
C SER A 305 21.40 -13.68 11.30
N SER A 306 21.29 -14.86 11.92
CA SER A 306 21.52 -15.02 13.35
C SER A 306 22.95 -14.64 13.74
N THR A 307 23.94 -15.15 13.01
CA THR A 307 25.36 -14.93 13.31
C THR A 307 25.84 -13.51 12.98
N THR A 308 25.34 -12.92 11.91
CA THR A 308 25.85 -11.63 11.38
C THR A 308 25.00 -10.43 11.79
N ILE A 309 23.70 -10.60 11.98
CA ILE A 309 22.78 -9.50 12.31
C ILE A 309 22.23 -9.64 13.74
N PHE A 310 21.47 -10.70 14.00
CA PHE A 310 20.62 -10.74 15.19
C PHE A 310 21.43 -10.86 16.48
N ASN A 311 22.42 -11.77 16.54
CA ASN A 311 23.24 -11.92 17.75
C ASN A 311 24.13 -10.69 18.01
N PRO A 312 24.86 -10.12 17.02
CA PRO A 312 25.65 -8.91 17.24
C PRO A 312 24.83 -7.69 17.69
N LEU A 313 23.61 -7.52 17.17
CA LEU A 313 22.69 -6.45 17.57
C LEU A 313 21.89 -6.77 18.83
N GLN A 314 22.05 -7.97 19.39
CA GLN A 314 21.30 -8.48 20.56
C GLN A 314 19.79 -8.57 20.33
N MET A 315 19.38 -8.87 19.10
CA MET A 315 17.99 -9.14 18.69
C MET A 315 17.63 -10.60 19.02
N LYS A 316 17.50 -10.90 20.32
CA LYS A 316 17.40 -12.28 20.85
C LYS A 316 16.11 -13.02 20.52
N ASN A 317 15.08 -12.30 20.08
CA ASN A 317 13.78 -12.84 19.68
C ASN A 317 13.56 -12.71 18.17
N SER A 318 14.63 -12.51 17.39
CA SER A 318 14.58 -12.36 15.94
C SER A 318 15.17 -13.57 15.25
N PHE A 319 14.44 -14.09 14.26
CA PHE A 319 14.83 -15.27 13.50
C PHE A 319 14.11 -15.32 12.15
N VAL A 320 14.68 -16.07 11.22
CA VAL A 320 14.00 -16.44 9.97
C VAL A 320 13.26 -17.74 10.20
N ASN A 321 11.98 -17.81 9.83
CA ASN A 321 11.16 -19.02 9.99
C ASN A 321 10.77 -19.61 8.63
N ASP A 322 11.42 -20.71 8.25
CA ASP A 322 11.12 -21.49 7.06
C ASP A 322 10.06 -22.57 7.27
N ASN A 323 9.68 -22.82 8.54
CA ASN A 323 8.71 -23.83 8.91
C ASN A 323 7.42 -23.17 9.47
N PRO A 324 6.32 -23.14 8.69
CA PRO A 324 5.06 -22.55 9.17
C PRO A 324 4.45 -23.30 10.37
N GLU A 325 4.88 -24.53 10.66
CA GLU A 325 4.42 -25.34 11.80
C GLU A 325 5.25 -25.10 13.08
N LEU A 326 6.33 -24.32 13.00
CA LEU A 326 7.17 -24.04 14.15
C LEU A 326 6.36 -23.35 15.25
N VAL A 327 6.42 -23.91 16.47
CA VAL A 327 5.82 -23.30 17.65
C VAL A 327 6.68 -22.10 18.06
N ILE A 328 6.15 -20.90 17.84
CA ILE A 328 6.81 -19.65 18.19
C ILE A 328 6.25 -19.14 19.52
N LYS A 329 7.10 -19.04 20.54
CA LYS A 329 6.74 -18.46 21.85
C LYS A 329 6.40 -16.98 21.69
N ASN A 330 5.36 -16.52 22.40
CA ASN A 330 4.87 -15.13 22.36
C ASN A 330 4.42 -14.64 20.96
N ARG A 331 4.14 -15.54 20.02
CA ARG A 331 3.64 -15.18 18.69
C ARG A 331 2.32 -14.42 18.79
N ALA A 332 2.26 -13.24 18.17
CA ALA A 332 0.99 -12.56 17.92
C ALA A 332 0.20 -13.33 16.86
N VAL A 333 -1.12 -13.38 17.00
CA VAL A 333 -2.01 -13.97 15.99
C VAL A 333 -2.46 -12.87 15.05
N ALA A 334 -2.41 -13.14 13.74
CA ALA A 334 -2.89 -12.22 12.72
C ALA A 334 -4.39 -12.42 12.47
N TYR A 335 -5.08 -11.31 12.26
CA TYR A 335 -6.51 -11.26 12.00
C TYR A 335 -6.79 -10.51 10.71
N ASN A 336 -7.76 -10.99 9.95
CA ASN A 336 -8.37 -10.21 8.89
C ASN A 336 -9.75 -9.76 9.33
N TYR A 337 -10.08 -8.52 8.99
CA TYR A 337 -11.38 -7.96 9.23
C TYR A 337 -12.04 -7.53 7.92
N ASN A 338 -13.35 -7.75 7.87
CA ASN A 338 -14.24 -7.24 6.83
C ASN A 338 -15.32 -6.42 7.54
N LYS A 339 -15.54 -5.17 7.10
CA LYS A 339 -16.52 -4.23 7.67
C LYS A 339 -17.86 -4.94 7.94
N GLY A 340 -18.34 -4.85 9.18
CA GLY A 340 -19.59 -5.48 9.63
C GLY A 340 -19.57 -7.00 9.81
N LYS A 341 -18.40 -7.65 9.79
CA LYS A 341 -18.24 -9.10 10.06
C LYS A 341 -17.33 -9.35 11.27
N PRO A 342 -17.45 -10.52 11.94
CA PRO A 342 -16.52 -10.90 12.99
C PRO A 342 -15.06 -10.93 12.53
N ASN A 343 -14.12 -10.76 13.47
CA ASN A 343 -12.71 -11.01 13.21
C ASN A 343 -12.50 -12.47 12.82
N PHE A 344 -11.72 -12.73 11.77
CA PHE A 344 -11.33 -14.09 11.39
C PHE A 344 -9.82 -14.24 11.48
N ARG A 345 -9.39 -15.22 12.26
CA ARG A 345 -8.00 -15.68 12.25
C ARG A 345 -7.71 -16.33 10.91
N GLN A 346 -6.60 -15.96 10.29
CA GLN A 346 -6.10 -16.64 9.09
C GLN A 346 -4.68 -17.14 9.36
N GLU A 347 -4.40 -18.38 8.95
CA GLU A 347 -3.04 -18.90 9.01
C GLU A 347 -2.18 -18.28 7.91
N ASN A 348 -0.98 -17.82 8.27
CA ASN A 348 0.00 -17.41 7.26
C ASN A 348 0.65 -18.66 6.66
N GLY A 349 0.20 -19.04 5.45
CA GLY A 349 0.77 -20.18 4.70
C GLY A 349 2.02 -19.83 3.88
N MET A 350 2.50 -18.58 3.92
CA MET A 350 3.61 -18.11 3.10
C MET A 350 4.90 -17.98 3.94
N ALA A 351 5.81 -18.95 3.81
CA ALA A 351 7.16 -18.89 4.37
C ALA A 351 8.17 -18.54 3.27
N LEU A 352 8.14 -17.30 2.80
CA LEU A 352 9.00 -16.85 1.71
C LEU A 352 10.32 -16.31 2.23
N ILE A 353 11.24 -17.22 2.51
CA ILE A 353 12.59 -16.89 2.92
C ILE A 353 13.21 -15.89 1.94
N GLY A 354 13.84 -14.84 2.47
CA GLY A 354 14.46 -13.79 1.67
C GLY A 354 13.53 -12.59 1.43
N SER A 355 12.27 -12.84 1.05
CA SER A 355 11.29 -11.78 0.79
C SER A 355 10.37 -11.47 1.97
N SER A 356 10.15 -12.43 2.86
CA SER A 356 9.36 -12.35 4.10
C SER A 356 9.97 -13.26 5.19
N ALA A 357 9.15 -13.77 6.12
CA ALA A 357 9.50 -14.83 7.06
C ALA A 357 10.55 -14.48 8.12
N VAL A 358 10.93 -13.21 8.24
CA VAL A 358 11.59 -12.71 9.46
C VAL A 358 10.52 -12.51 10.53
N TYR A 359 10.77 -13.08 11.70
CA TYR A 359 9.98 -12.91 12.90
C TYR A 359 10.78 -12.08 13.89
N THR A 360 10.17 -11.06 14.51
CA THR A 360 10.86 -10.20 15.49
C THR A 360 9.87 -9.57 16.48
N SER A 361 10.40 -8.82 17.44
CA SER A 361 9.63 -8.11 18.49
C SER A 361 9.90 -6.61 18.44
N MET A 362 9.07 -5.81 19.13
CA MET A 362 9.34 -4.38 19.31
C MET A 362 10.71 -4.14 19.96
N ASN A 363 11.09 -4.95 20.94
CA ASN A 363 12.39 -4.83 21.62
C ASN A 363 13.57 -5.05 20.68
N ASP A 364 13.44 -5.98 19.75
CA ASP A 364 14.52 -6.32 18.83
C ASP A 364 14.56 -5.35 17.65
N ILE A 365 13.42 -5.01 17.04
CA ILE A 365 13.43 -4.05 15.93
C ILE A 365 13.92 -2.66 16.37
N THR A 366 13.75 -2.31 17.64
CA THR A 366 14.40 -1.13 18.25
C THR A 366 15.91 -1.11 17.97
N LYS A 367 16.60 -2.26 18.13
CA LYS A 367 18.05 -2.39 17.91
C LYS A 367 18.40 -2.18 16.45
N TRP A 368 17.58 -2.71 15.54
CA TRP A 368 17.75 -2.49 14.10
C TRP A 368 17.56 -1.01 13.71
N LEU A 369 16.55 -0.34 14.26
CA LEU A 369 16.35 1.10 14.02
C LEU A 369 17.51 1.95 14.57
N GLN A 370 18.09 1.57 15.71
CA GLN A 370 19.29 2.21 16.26
C GLN A 370 20.52 1.95 15.38
N PHE A 371 20.66 0.74 14.84
CA PHE A 371 21.70 0.42 13.85
C PHE A 371 21.61 1.32 12.62
N LEU A 372 20.40 1.57 12.08
CA LEU A 372 20.20 2.48 10.94
C LEU A 372 20.67 3.93 11.23
N GLN A 373 20.75 4.34 12.50
CA GLN A 373 21.27 5.64 12.92
C GLN A 373 22.75 5.60 13.34
N SER A 374 23.42 4.46 13.20
CA SER A 374 24.78 4.25 13.68
C SER A 374 25.76 5.21 13.02
N ASN A 375 26.71 5.69 13.83
CA ASN A 375 27.81 6.53 13.36
C ASN A 375 29.13 5.77 13.15
N LYS A 376 29.15 4.46 13.40
CA LYS A 376 30.35 3.64 13.18
C LYS A 376 30.66 3.57 11.68
N ALA A 377 31.94 3.60 11.33
CA ALA A 377 32.37 3.70 9.94
C ALA A 377 31.94 2.47 9.12
N GLU A 378 32.05 1.28 9.70
CA GLU A 378 31.58 0.03 9.12
C GLU A 378 30.07 0.02 8.87
N ASP A 379 29.27 0.37 9.88
CA ASP A 379 27.81 0.43 9.75
C ASP A 379 27.40 1.44 8.68
N LYS A 380 28.02 2.64 8.65
CA LYS A 380 27.73 3.67 7.65
C LYS A 380 27.96 3.22 6.22
N ARG A 381 29.02 2.44 5.95
CA ARG A 381 29.29 1.94 4.59
C ARG A 381 28.18 1.00 4.13
N LEU A 382 27.79 0.06 4.99
CA LEU A 382 26.69 -0.87 4.69
C LEU A 382 25.35 -0.15 4.53
N ILE A 383 25.01 0.77 5.44
CA ILE A 383 23.77 1.56 5.35
C ILE A 383 23.75 2.42 4.09
N THR A 384 24.88 3.02 3.71
CA THR A 384 25.00 3.80 2.47
C THR A 384 24.76 2.92 1.25
N MET A 385 25.37 1.74 1.20
CA MET A 385 25.15 0.78 0.11
C MET A 385 23.68 0.35 0.06
N MET A 386 23.10 0.00 1.20
CA MET A 386 21.71 -0.42 1.27
C MET A 386 20.72 0.65 0.81
N THR A 387 21.08 1.92 0.95
CA THR A 387 20.24 3.07 0.56
C THR A 387 20.69 3.74 -0.73
N THR A 388 21.57 3.09 -1.49
CA THR A 388 21.95 3.52 -2.84
C THR A 388 20.86 3.10 -3.82
N LYS A 389 20.30 4.09 -4.53
CA LYS A 389 19.25 3.88 -5.55
C LYS A 389 19.77 3.07 -6.72
N GLY A 390 18.96 2.14 -7.21
CA GLY A 390 19.20 1.47 -8.48
C GLY A 390 18.99 2.40 -9.67
N LYS A 391 19.41 1.95 -10.86
CA LYS A 391 19.14 2.64 -12.12
C LYS A 391 18.60 1.67 -13.17
N LEU A 392 17.70 2.15 -14.01
CA LEU A 392 17.29 1.44 -15.22
C LEU A 392 18.33 1.63 -16.33
N THR A 393 18.25 0.81 -17.37
CA THR A 393 19.18 0.84 -18.51
C THR A 393 19.14 2.13 -19.32
N ASN A 394 18.04 2.89 -19.23
CA ASN A 394 17.92 4.22 -19.82
C ASN A 394 18.53 5.35 -18.95
N GLY A 395 19.06 5.03 -17.77
CA GLY A 395 19.73 5.97 -16.85
C GLY A 395 18.86 6.48 -15.69
N ASP A 396 17.58 6.17 -15.74
CA ASP A 396 16.56 6.58 -14.79
C ASP A 396 16.79 6.04 -13.38
N ASP A 397 16.51 6.88 -12.37
CA ASP A 397 16.60 6.46 -10.97
C ASP A 397 15.42 5.57 -10.55
N ILE A 398 15.75 4.53 -9.79
CA ILE A 398 14.79 3.69 -9.10
C ILE A 398 14.80 4.12 -7.63
N ASN A 399 13.64 4.48 -7.09
CA ASN A 399 13.48 4.85 -5.67
C ASN A 399 13.53 3.63 -4.74
N TYR A 400 14.47 2.71 -4.96
CA TYR A 400 14.65 1.47 -4.23
C TYR A 400 16.13 1.09 -4.15
N GLY A 401 16.52 0.55 -3.00
CA GLY A 401 17.86 0.08 -2.66
C GLY A 401 17.87 -1.40 -2.28
N PHE A 402 18.68 -1.79 -1.31
CA PHE A 402 18.80 -3.19 -0.86
C PHE A 402 17.71 -3.52 0.16
N GLY A 403 16.50 -3.68 -0.35
CA GLY A 403 15.32 -4.04 0.45
C GLY A 403 14.69 -2.85 1.16
N LEU A 404 14.94 -1.64 0.65
CA LEU A 404 14.50 -0.37 1.22
C LEU A 404 14.05 0.55 0.09
N SER A 405 12.87 1.13 0.23
CA SER A 405 12.43 2.28 -0.57
C SER A 405 13.27 3.49 -0.17
N VAL A 406 13.77 4.22 -1.17
CA VAL A 406 14.60 5.41 -0.99
C VAL A 406 13.96 6.55 -1.77
N SER A 407 13.18 7.37 -1.07
CA SER A 407 12.40 8.46 -1.65
C SER A 407 12.62 9.76 -0.87
N GLU A 408 11.75 10.73 -1.13
CA GLU A 408 11.67 11.98 -0.38
C GLU A 408 10.25 12.13 0.16
N TYR A 409 10.13 12.77 1.32
CA TYR A 409 8.87 13.17 1.92
C TYR A 409 8.94 14.66 2.24
N ASN A 410 8.20 15.48 1.50
CA ASN A 410 8.23 16.95 1.60
C ASN A 410 9.65 17.55 1.61
N GLY A 411 10.50 17.12 0.67
CA GLY A 411 11.88 17.59 0.51
C GLY A 411 12.90 16.94 1.44
N LEU A 412 12.46 16.06 2.35
CA LEU A 412 13.36 15.34 3.26
C LEU A 412 13.61 13.92 2.76
N LYS A 413 14.87 13.48 2.74
CA LYS A 413 15.21 12.09 2.40
C LYS A 413 14.48 11.12 3.33
N PHE A 414 13.74 10.18 2.75
CA PHE A 414 12.94 9.21 3.47
C PHE A 414 13.29 7.80 3.00
N ILE A 415 13.78 7.00 3.93
CA ILE A 415 14.07 5.59 3.73
C ILE A 415 12.96 4.81 4.43
N SER A 416 12.30 3.91 3.73
CA SER A 416 11.18 3.16 4.29
C SER A 416 11.08 1.78 3.69
N HIS A 417 10.26 0.94 4.32
CA HIS A 417 9.70 -0.22 3.67
C HIS A 417 8.40 -0.56 4.41
N SER A 418 7.40 -1.06 3.68
CA SER A 418 6.17 -1.58 4.27
C SER A 418 6.11 -3.10 4.23
N GLY A 419 5.24 -3.73 5.01
CA GLY A 419 5.09 -5.18 4.98
C GLY A 419 3.67 -5.58 5.30
N ALA A 420 3.05 -6.35 4.42
CA ALA A 420 1.74 -6.94 4.63
C ALA A 420 1.79 -8.45 4.41
N THR A 421 1.09 -9.23 5.24
CA THR A 421 0.82 -10.65 4.97
C THR A 421 -0.65 -10.84 4.63
N PRO A 422 -1.00 -11.82 3.78
CA PRO A 422 -2.39 -12.18 3.55
C PRO A 422 -3.14 -12.62 4.81
N ALA A 423 -2.42 -13.00 5.87
CA ALA A 423 -3.00 -13.38 7.16
C ALA A 423 -3.41 -12.17 8.03
N GLY A 424 -2.98 -10.96 7.67
CA GLY A 424 -3.35 -9.73 8.36
C GLY A 424 -2.27 -9.12 9.27
N PHE A 425 -1.00 -9.46 9.11
CA PHE A 425 0.05 -8.59 9.66
C PHE A 425 0.28 -7.40 8.74
N ASN A 426 0.36 -6.20 9.31
CA ASN A 426 0.76 -4.97 8.62
C ASN A 426 1.87 -4.28 9.41
N THR A 427 2.95 -3.89 8.74
CA THR A 427 4.16 -3.36 9.36
C THR A 427 4.77 -2.24 8.52
N LEU A 428 5.44 -1.31 9.17
CA LEU A 428 6.13 -0.19 8.54
C LEU A 428 7.40 0.12 9.31
N ILE A 429 8.48 0.40 8.58
CA ILE A 429 9.64 1.13 9.08
C ILE A 429 9.80 2.40 8.26
N GLY A 430 10.04 3.52 8.94
CA GLY A 430 10.40 4.79 8.33
C GLY A 430 11.66 5.37 8.98
N HIS A 431 12.53 5.97 8.18
CA HIS A 431 13.79 6.54 8.62
C HIS A 431 14.15 7.79 7.82
N PHE A 432 14.37 8.89 8.55
CA PHE A 432 14.91 10.15 8.06
C PHE A 432 16.37 10.27 8.54
N PRO A 433 17.36 9.97 7.68
CA PRO A 433 18.75 9.83 8.08
C PRO A 433 19.33 11.16 8.58
N ASP A 434 19.06 12.25 7.87
CA ASP A 434 19.60 13.57 8.18
C ASP A 434 19.03 14.14 9.49
N GLN A 435 17.77 13.82 9.79
CA GLN A 435 17.09 14.22 11.01
C GLN A 435 17.24 13.20 12.14
N LYS A 436 17.94 12.07 11.89
CA LYS A 436 18.12 10.95 12.83
C LYS A 436 16.82 10.54 13.51
N LEU A 437 15.74 10.44 12.71
CA LEU A 437 14.44 9.97 13.17
C LEU A 437 14.19 8.61 12.52
N SER A 438 13.87 7.61 13.33
CA SER A 438 13.40 6.31 12.84
C SER A 438 12.16 5.90 13.61
N PHE A 439 11.26 5.15 12.99
CA PHE A 439 10.13 4.56 13.68
C PHE A 439 9.76 3.22 13.06
N ALA A 440 9.15 2.36 13.87
CA ALA A 440 8.49 1.15 13.39
C ALA A 440 7.09 1.04 13.98
N ILE A 441 6.13 0.62 13.16
CA ILE A 441 4.73 0.43 13.55
C ILE A 441 4.31 -0.94 13.08
N PHE A 442 3.92 -1.84 14.00
CA PHE A 442 3.43 -3.17 13.68
C PHE A 442 1.98 -3.33 14.12
N SER A 443 1.20 -4.03 13.30
CA SER A 443 -0.17 -4.43 13.61
C SER A 443 -0.38 -5.88 13.23
N ASN A 444 -1.20 -6.58 14.02
CA ASN A 444 -1.67 -7.93 13.72
C ASN A 444 -3.10 -7.95 13.14
N THR A 445 -3.53 -6.85 12.50
CA THR A 445 -4.73 -6.85 11.66
C THR A 445 -4.49 -6.31 10.25
N GLY A 446 -5.12 -6.98 9.27
CA GLY A 446 -5.12 -6.62 7.85
C GLY A 446 -5.75 -5.26 7.57
N SER A 447 -6.53 -4.74 8.51
CA SER A 447 -7.41 -3.59 8.30
C SER A 447 -6.86 -2.27 8.83
N ILE A 448 -5.65 -2.29 9.39
CA ILE A 448 -4.88 -1.10 9.77
C ILE A 448 -3.79 -0.87 8.74
N ASN A 449 -3.77 0.32 8.14
CA ASN A 449 -2.60 0.81 7.42
C ASN A 449 -1.68 1.60 8.38
N PRO A 450 -0.48 1.10 8.72
CA PRO A 450 0.39 1.74 9.71
C PRO A 450 0.77 3.19 9.39
N ILE A 451 0.97 3.53 8.11
CA ILE A 451 1.37 4.90 7.71
C ILE A 451 0.24 5.89 7.98
N GLU A 452 -1.00 5.51 7.68
CA GLU A 452 -2.19 6.37 7.81
C GLU A 452 -2.61 6.52 9.27
N VAL A 453 -2.55 5.44 10.05
CA VAL A 453 -3.00 5.47 11.45
C VAL A 453 -2.15 6.37 12.35
N ILE A 454 -0.81 6.31 12.23
CA ILE A 454 0.08 7.11 13.09
C ILE A 454 1.39 7.53 12.42
N GLY A 455 1.80 6.92 11.31
CA GLY A 455 3.05 7.26 10.63
C GLY A 455 3.10 8.73 10.17
N LYS A 456 2.06 9.22 9.49
CA LYS A 456 1.94 10.64 9.08
C LYS A 456 1.96 11.59 10.28
N ASP A 457 1.37 11.21 11.40
CA ASP A 457 1.38 12.01 12.63
C ASP A 457 2.78 12.13 13.22
N ILE A 458 3.54 11.02 13.28
CA ILE A 458 4.94 11.02 13.71
C ILE A 458 5.74 11.97 12.84
N ILE A 459 5.63 11.83 11.52
CA ILE A 459 6.36 12.67 10.57
C ILE A 459 6.00 14.16 10.76
N SER A 460 4.72 14.49 10.81
CA SER A 460 4.23 15.85 11.00
C SER A 460 4.68 16.45 12.33
N ILE A 461 4.51 15.74 13.45
CA ILE A 461 4.88 16.24 14.78
C ILE A 461 6.40 16.46 14.92
N PHE A 462 7.21 15.60 14.29
CA PHE A 462 8.65 15.71 14.41
C PHE A 462 9.30 16.66 13.38
N LEU A 463 8.76 16.74 12.16
CA LEU A 463 9.48 17.29 11.01
C LEU A 463 8.75 18.42 10.27
N LYS A 464 7.50 18.77 10.61
CA LYS A 464 6.72 19.75 9.86
C LYS A 464 7.41 21.11 9.65
N ASP A 465 8.20 21.55 10.62
CA ASP A 465 8.92 22.82 10.53
C ASP A 465 10.11 22.79 9.54
N LEU A 466 10.47 21.61 9.03
CA LEU A 466 11.55 21.38 8.09
C LEU A 466 11.07 21.12 6.65
N PHE A 467 9.75 20.97 6.44
CA PHE A 467 9.21 20.71 5.12
C PHE A 467 9.48 21.91 4.20
N GLU A 468 9.89 21.60 2.96
CA GLU A 468 10.00 22.62 1.94
C GLU A 468 8.61 23.23 1.66
N LYS A 469 8.55 24.55 1.57
CA LYS A 469 7.32 25.23 1.19
C LYS A 469 7.11 25.02 -0.30
N PRO A 470 5.89 24.67 -0.76
CA PRO A 470 5.62 24.60 -2.19
C PRO A 470 5.90 25.97 -2.82
N LEU A 471 6.51 25.96 -4.01
CA LEU A 471 6.71 27.14 -4.86
C LEU A 471 5.34 27.61 -5.38
N ASN A 472 4.59 28.32 -4.53
CA ASN A 472 3.23 28.79 -4.80
C ASN A 472 3.17 30.06 -5.68
N ASP A 473 4.28 30.51 -6.26
CA ASP A 473 4.37 31.80 -6.96
C ASP A 473 4.43 31.68 -8.50
N LEU A 474 4.12 30.52 -9.08
CA LEU A 474 3.86 30.47 -10.52
C LEU A 474 2.46 31.05 -10.83
N PRO A 475 2.32 31.93 -11.83
CA PRO A 475 1.02 32.49 -12.19
C PRO A 475 0.02 31.37 -12.49
N LYS A 476 -1.14 31.40 -11.82
CA LYS A 476 -2.32 30.53 -12.06
C LYS A 476 -3.00 30.81 -13.40
N GLN A 477 -2.22 30.97 -14.46
CA GLN A 477 -2.74 31.08 -15.81
C GLN A 477 -2.83 29.67 -16.36
N LEU A 478 -3.99 29.27 -16.90
CA LEU A 478 -4.15 27.98 -17.58
C LEU A 478 -2.98 27.79 -18.55
N LEU A 479 -2.09 26.85 -18.22
CA LEU A 479 -1.04 26.40 -19.12
C LEU A 479 -1.75 25.89 -20.38
N ASP A 480 -1.35 26.39 -21.55
CA ASP A 480 -1.81 25.86 -22.84
C ASP A 480 -1.52 24.34 -22.91
N VAL A 481 -2.15 23.63 -23.85
CA VAL A 481 -1.97 22.18 -24.07
C VAL A 481 -0.48 21.81 -24.13
N GLU A 482 0.37 22.67 -24.68
CA GLU A 482 1.83 22.46 -24.71
C GLU A 482 2.51 22.48 -23.34
N ALA A 483 2.03 23.28 -22.39
CA ALA A 483 2.60 23.33 -21.05
C ALA A 483 1.98 22.28 -20.11
N THR A 484 0.75 21.82 -20.39
CA THR A 484 0.17 20.63 -19.71
C THR A 484 0.95 19.35 -20.05
N LYS A 485 1.62 19.28 -21.21
CA LYS A 485 2.54 18.18 -21.55
C LYS A 485 3.70 18.02 -20.56
N LEU A 486 4.13 19.10 -19.89
CA LEU A 486 5.20 19.04 -18.88
C LEU A 486 4.77 18.25 -17.63
N LEU A 487 3.46 18.08 -17.44
CA LEU A 487 2.87 17.30 -16.35
C LEU A 487 2.73 15.82 -16.69
N GLU A 488 2.76 15.45 -17.98
CA GLU A 488 2.67 14.06 -18.41
C GLU A 488 3.80 13.22 -17.82
N GLY A 489 3.48 11.97 -17.50
CA GLY A 489 4.45 11.02 -17.00
C GLY A 489 3.88 10.09 -15.94
N HIS A 490 4.75 9.25 -15.41
CA HIS A 490 4.42 8.29 -14.38
C HIS A 490 4.75 8.86 -13.01
N TYR A 491 3.91 8.57 -12.02
CA TYR A 491 4.10 9.03 -10.65
C TYR A 491 3.88 7.84 -9.71
N GLN A 492 4.78 7.67 -8.73
CA GLN A 492 4.75 6.53 -7.82
C GLN A 492 3.66 6.73 -6.76
N PHE A 493 2.64 5.87 -6.77
CA PHE A 493 1.56 5.90 -5.78
C PHE A 493 1.87 5.04 -4.54
N SER A 494 2.46 3.86 -4.75
CA SER A 494 2.95 2.96 -3.69
C SER A 494 4.12 2.12 -4.21
N GLU A 495 4.81 1.31 -3.39
CA GLU A 495 5.95 0.46 -3.83
C GLU A 495 5.63 -0.39 -5.09
N ASP A 496 4.38 -0.84 -5.21
CA ASP A 496 3.90 -1.74 -6.26
C ASP A 496 3.00 -1.04 -7.29
N MET A 497 2.81 0.28 -7.22
CA MET A 497 1.89 0.99 -8.11
C MET A 497 2.40 2.36 -8.56
N THR A 498 2.36 2.58 -9.88
CA THR A 498 2.48 3.91 -10.51
C THR A 498 1.16 4.32 -11.15
N VAL A 499 0.84 5.61 -11.12
CA VAL A 499 -0.23 6.20 -11.93
C VAL A 499 0.37 6.92 -13.14
N HIS A 500 -0.31 6.91 -14.28
CA HIS A 500 0.14 7.57 -15.49
C HIS A 500 -0.77 8.74 -15.84
N PHE A 501 -0.20 9.94 -15.96
CA PHE A 501 -0.93 11.12 -16.43
C PHE A 501 -0.57 11.42 -17.88
N PHE A 502 -1.58 11.61 -18.72
CA PHE A 502 -1.42 11.80 -20.16
C PHE A 502 -2.54 12.63 -20.77
N ILE A 503 -2.26 13.24 -21.92
CA ILE A 503 -3.21 13.98 -22.75
C ILE A 503 -3.69 13.08 -23.89
N GLU A 504 -5.01 13.00 -24.08
CA GLU A 504 -5.64 12.35 -25.22
C GLU A 504 -6.80 13.24 -25.72
N ASN A 505 -6.81 13.62 -27.00
CA ASN A 505 -7.83 14.52 -27.58
C ASN A 505 -8.03 15.84 -26.78
N ASP A 506 -6.93 16.54 -26.49
CA ASP A 506 -6.90 17.82 -25.76
C ASP A 506 -7.50 17.79 -24.34
N LYS A 507 -7.60 16.59 -23.76
CA LYS A 507 -8.06 16.37 -22.38
C LYS A 507 -6.99 15.62 -21.59
N PHE A 508 -6.86 15.97 -20.32
CA PHE A 508 -5.91 15.33 -19.43
C PHE A 508 -6.57 14.16 -18.68
N TYR A 509 -5.83 13.07 -18.52
CA TYR A 509 -6.31 11.82 -17.93
C TYR A 509 -5.31 11.29 -16.93
N VAL A 510 -5.82 10.55 -15.96
CA VAL A 510 -5.03 9.65 -15.11
C VAL A 510 -5.43 8.21 -15.38
N ASN A 511 -4.44 7.33 -15.54
CA ASN A 511 -4.61 5.88 -15.57
C ASN A 511 -4.03 5.29 -14.30
N ALA A 512 -4.90 4.74 -13.46
CA ALA A 512 -4.56 3.99 -12.27
C ALA A 512 -4.96 2.53 -12.50
N ASN A 513 -4.01 1.67 -12.92
CA ASN A 513 -4.25 0.24 -13.12
C ASN A 513 -5.47 -0.12 -14.00
N LYS A 514 -5.61 0.53 -15.16
CA LYS A 514 -6.66 0.34 -16.19
C LYS A 514 -7.95 1.13 -15.96
N ASP A 515 -8.09 1.79 -14.82
CA ASP A 515 -9.16 2.77 -14.61
C ASP A 515 -8.67 4.14 -15.08
N ILE A 516 -9.27 4.61 -16.18
CA ILE A 516 -8.93 5.89 -16.81
C ILE A 516 -9.99 6.91 -16.40
N HIS A 517 -9.54 7.96 -15.71
CA HIS A 517 -10.40 9.06 -15.32
C HIS A 517 -9.94 10.34 -16.01
N GLN A 518 -10.90 11.09 -16.55
CA GLN A 518 -10.62 12.44 -17.06
C GLN A 518 -10.37 13.36 -15.86
N LEU A 519 -9.38 14.23 -16.01
CA LEU A 519 -9.06 15.31 -15.09
C LEU A 519 -9.64 16.62 -15.63
N GLU A 520 -10.35 17.35 -14.77
CA GLU A 520 -10.90 18.65 -15.10
C GLU A 520 -9.92 19.73 -14.62
N PRO A 521 -9.38 20.59 -15.50
CA PRO A 521 -8.42 21.60 -15.08
C PRO A 521 -9.07 22.62 -14.14
N ILE A 522 -8.41 22.89 -13.03
CA ILE A 522 -8.71 24.01 -12.12
C ILE A 522 -7.82 25.20 -12.50
N ASP A 523 -6.52 24.94 -12.65
CA ASP A 523 -5.54 25.88 -13.19
C ASP A 523 -4.39 25.14 -13.90
N ALA A 524 -3.26 25.82 -14.10
CA ALA A 524 -2.03 25.29 -14.72
C ALA A 524 -1.57 23.93 -14.19
N THR A 525 -1.54 23.78 -12.88
CA THR A 525 -0.95 22.64 -12.20
C THR A 525 -1.96 21.93 -11.31
N ASN A 526 -3.19 22.43 -11.21
CA ASN A 526 -4.24 21.85 -10.39
C ASN A 526 -5.37 21.30 -11.24
N PHE A 527 -5.79 20.07 -10.93
CA PHE A 527 -6.86 19.37 -11.61
C PHE A 527 -7.84 18.76 -10.62
N ARG A 528 -9.11 18.70 -10.98
CA ARG A 528 -10.14 17.97 -10.26
C ARG A 528 -10.23 16.55 -10.81
N LEU A 529 -10.16 15.57 -9.92
CA LEU A 529 -10.49 14.17 -10.17
C LEU A 529 -11.87 13.89 -9.59
N SER A 530 -12.91 14.13 -10.39
CA SER A 530 -14.32 14.03 -9.98
C SER A 530 -14.71 12.64 -9.48
N ALA A 531 -14.02 11.58 -9.95
CA ALA A 531 -14.28 10.21 -9.54
C ALA A 531 -13.95 9.93 -8.05
N LEU A 532 -13.03 10.70 -7.47
CA LEU A 532 -12.58 10.56 -6.08
C LEU A 532 -12.88 11.82 -5.24
N ASP A 533 -13.69 12.74 -5.77
CA ASP A 533 -13.96 14.05 -5.17
C ASP A 533 -12.68 14.80 -4.70
N SER A 534 -11.57 14.58 -5.42
CA SER A 534 -10.22 14.98 -5.01
C SER A 534 -9.60 15.96 -6.01
N ASN A 535 -8.61 16.74 -5.55
CA ASN A 535 -7.75 17.58 -6.38
C ASN A 535 -6.39 16.90 -6.59
N ILE A 536 -5.76 17.21 -7.71
CA ILE A 536 -4.42 16.78 -8.05
C ILE A 536 -3.60 18.03 -8.32
N GLU A 537 -2.59 18.27 -7.51
CA GLU A 537 -1.65 19.38 -7.65
C GLU A 537 -0.29 18.85 -8.14
N PHE A 538 0.19 19.36 -9.27
CA PHE A 538 1.52 19.06 -9.77
C PHE A 538 2.53 20.09 -9.27
N ILE A 539 3.61 19.61 -8.65
CA ILE A 539 4.70 20.44 -8.16
C ILE A 539 5.81 20.45 -9.21
N LEU A 540 6.20 21.65 -9.62
CA LEU A 540 7.19 21.90 -10.66
C LEU A 540 8.55 22.30 -10.07
N ASP A 541 9.63 21.93 -10.73
CA ASP A 541 11.00 22.37 -10.42
C ASP A 541 11.30 23.77 -11.00
N GLU A 542 12.52 24.27 -10.79
CA GLU A 542 12.98 25.56 -11.32
C GLU A 542 13.00 25.63 -12.86
N GLU A 543 12.98 24.48 -13.55
CA GLU A 543 12.91 24.37 -15.01
C GLU A 543 11.46 24.18 -15.53
N ASN A 544 10.45 24.31 -14.67
CA ASN A 544 9.03 24.05 -14.93
C ASN A 544 8.68 22.59 -15.31
N LYS A 545 9.51 21.63 -14.93
CA LYS A 545 9.18 20.20 -15.07
C LYS A 545 8.48 19.73 -13.82
N ALA A 546 7.36 19.04 -13.98
CA ALA A 546 6.74 18.37 -12.84
C ALA A 546 7.70 17.32 -12.29
N PHE A 547 7.91 17.31 -10.97
CA PHE A 547 8.69 16.27 -10.28
C PHE A 547 7.85 15.51 -9.25
N LYS A 548 6.63 15.97 -8.97
CA LYS A 548 5.72 15.37 -8.00
C LYS A 548 4.26 15.75 -8.31
N ALA A 549 3.33 14.88 -7.92
CA ALA A 549 1.91 15.13 -7.94
C ALA A 549 1.31 14.79 -6.56
N ILE A 550 0.48 15.67 -6.01
CA ILE A 550 -0.20 15.52 -4.73
C ILE A 550 -1.68 15.30 -5.01
N ILE A 551 -2.25 14.20 -4.53
CA ILE A 551 -3.71 14.03 -4.50
C ILE A 551 -4.20 14.50 -3.13
N SER A 552 -5.18 15.39 -3.11
CA SER A 552 -5.79 15.90 -1.89
C SER A 552 -7.31 15.92 -1.95
N SER A 553 -7.97 15.73 -0.80
CA SER A 553 -9.38 16.09 -0.64
C SER A 553 -9.48 17.19 0.41
N GLY A 554 -9.89 18.39 -0.02
CA GLY A 554 -9.73 19.60 0.80
C GLY A 554 -8.25 19.86 1.14
N ASP A 555 -7.95 20.05 2.42
CA ASP A 555 -6.58 20.27 2.93
C ASP A 555 -5.82 18.97 3.23
N ASN A 556 -6.47 17.80 3.09
CA ASN A 556 -5.88 16.52 3.42
C ASN A 556 -5.18 15.90 2.22
N ILE A 557 -3.89 15.59 2.38
CA ILE A 557 -3.09 14.90 1.37
C ILE A 557 -3.39 13.39 1.42
N ILE A 558 -4.07 12.91 0.38
CA ILE A 558 -4.38 11.49 0.15
C ILE A 558 -3.11 10.77 -0.31
N ALA A 559 -2.42 11.33 -1.31
CA ALA A 559 -1.21 10.74 -1.86
C ALA A 559 -0.17 11.81 -2.21
N ASP A 560 1.09 11.46 -1.95
CA ASP A 560 2.26 12.24 -2.32
C ASP A 560 3.08 11.39 -3.30
N MET A 561 2.97 11.71 -4.60
CA MET A 561 3.44 10.85 -5.68
C MET A 561 4.63 11.50 -6.38
N PRO A 562 5.88 11.09 -6.12
CA PRO A 562 7.03 11.58 -6.88
C PRO A 562 6.92 11.11 -8.33
N LYS A 563 7.33 11.96 -9.28
CA LYS A 563 7.42 11.61 -10.69
C LYS A 563 8.55 10.61 -10.89
N VAL A 564 8.27 9.59 -11.70
CA VAL A 564 9.20 8.52 -12.05
C VAL A 564 9.23 8.38 -13.57
N SER A 565 10.38 8.00 -14.10
CA SER A 565 10.72 8.15 -15.51
C SER A 565 10.40 6.90 -16.37
N ALA A 566 9.89 5.81 -15.78
CA ALA A 566 9.48 4.63 -16.56
C ALA A 566 8.26 3.83 -16.03
N ILE A 567 7.42 3.48 -17.00
CA ILE A 567 6.62 2.28 -17.26
C ILE A 567 6.62 1.18 -16.16
N MET A 568 5.52 1.08 -15.40
CA MET A 568 4.83 -0.20 -15.29
C MET A 568 4.09 -0.37 -16.61
N ASP A 569 4.34 -1.44 -17.36
CA ASP A 569 3.70 -1.62 -18.67
C ASP A 569 2.20 -1.84 -18.46
N THR A 570 1.46 -0.74 -18.52
CA THR A 570 -0.01 -0.66 -18.53
C THR A 570 -0.55 -0.69 -19.95
N SER A 571 0.25 -1.08 -20.95
CA SER A 571 -0.25 -1.19 -22.32
C SER A 571 -1.22 -2.36 -22.45
N VAL A 572 -2.46 -2.11 -22.04
CA VAL A 572 -3.59 -2.83 -22.61
C VAL A 572 -4.13 -1.92 -23.68
N ALA A 573 -3.91 -2.31 -24.94
CA ALA A 573 -4.60 -1.70 -26.05
C ALA A 573 -6.10 -1.61 -25.73
N LYS A 574 -6.66 -0.39 -25.73
CA LYS A 574 -8.12 -0.19 -25.79
C LYS A 574 -8.60 -0.91 -27.05
N VAL A 575 -9.17 -2.10 -26.92
CA VAL A 575 -9.76 -2.80 -28.06
C VAL A 575 -11.27 -2.60 -28.04
N THR A 576 -11.70 -1.53 -28.68
CA THR A 576 -13.09 -1.29 -29.09
C THR A 576 -13.36 -2.08 -30.37
N GLN A 577 -13.72 -3.36 -30.25
CA GLN A 577 -14.34 -4.11 -31.35
C GLN A 577 -15.64 -4.78 -30.92
N LYS A 578 -16.56 -4.88 -31.90
CA LYS A 578 -17.94 -5.33 -31.76
C LYS A 578 -17.99 -6.80 -31.32
N LYS A 579 -18.82 -7.11 -30.32
CA LYS A 579 -19.11 -8.48 -29.86
C LYS A 579 -19.71 -9.32 -31.01
N ALA A 580 -18.89 -10.14 -31.67
CA ALA A 580 -19.38 -11.20 -32.52
C ALA A 580 -20.04 -12.30 -31.67
N PRO A 581 -21.07 -13.01 -32.17
CA PRO A 581 -21.65 -14.15 -31.49
C PRO A 581 -20.59 -15.26 -31.38
N LEU A 582 -20.18 -15.55 -30.15
CA LEU A 582 -19.09 -16.48 -29.84
C LEU A 582 -19.66 -17.86 -29.47
N ASN A 583 -19.25 -18.92 -30.17
CA ASN A 583 -19.48 -20.28 -29.69
C ASN A 583 -18.58 -20.52 -28.46
N THR A 584 -19.15 -20.41 -27.26
CA THR A 584 -18.40 -20.52 -26.01
C THR A 584 -17.90 -21.94 -25.71
N GLU A 585 -18.46 -22.97 -26.37
CA GLU A 585 -18.08 -24.37 -26.13
C GLU A 585 -16.63 -24.66 -26.50
N ARG A 586 -16.08 -23.98 -27.52
CA ARG A 586 -14.69 -24.22 -27.97
C ARG A 586 -13.65 -23.92 -26.87
N PHE A 587 -13.98 -23.05 -25.93
CA PHE A 587 -13.10 -22.64 -24.83
C PHE A 587 -13.20 -23.56 -23.61
N VAL A 588 -14.24 -24.39 -23.52
CA VAL A 588 -14.39 -25.33 -22.41
C VAL A 588 -13.31 -26.42 -22.51
N GLY A 589 -12.71 -26.74 -21.37
CA GLY A 589 -11.68 -27.76 -21.27
C GLY A 589 -10.80 -27.60 -20.04
N LYS A 590 -9.90 -28.55 -19.86
CA LYS A 590 -8.82 -28.44 -18.88
C LYS A 590 -7.56 -27.95 -19.59
N TYR A 591 -6.82 -27.10 -18.92
CA TYR A 591 -5.60 -26.51 -19.45
C TYR A 591 -4.47 -26.68 -18.44
N TYR A 592 -3.28 -27.05 -18.89
CA TYR A 592 -2.12 -27.33 -18.06
C TYR A 592 -0.95 -26.42 -18.42
N SER A 593 -0.25 -25.91 -17.41
CA SER A 593 0.99 -25.16 -17.57
C SER A 593 2.17 -26.02 -17.11
N ASP A 594 3.09 -26.32 -18.03
CA ASP A 594 4.37 -26.97 -17.70
C ASP A 594 5.27 -26.06 -16.84
N GLU A 595 5.07 -24.75 -16.95
CA GLU A 595 5.80 -23.76 -16.15
C GLU A 595 5.37 -23.80 -14.67
N LEU A 596 4.07 -23.74 -14.43
CA LEU A 596 3.53 -23.67 -13.06
C LEU A 596 3.19 -25.05 -12.47
N LEU A 597 3.35 -26.11 -13.26
CA LEU A 597 3.01 -27.49 -12.89
C LEU A 597 1.58 -27.65 -12.37
N MET A 598 0.64 -26.87 -12.93
CA MET A 598 -0.75 -26.84 -12.47
C MET A 598 -1.75 -26.81 -13.61
N SER A 599 -2.99 -27.17 -13.30
CA SER A 599 -4.12 -27.07 -14.23
C SER A 599 -5.13 -26.01 -13.84
N ILE A 600 -5.78 -25.44 -14.85
CA ILE A 600 -6.95 -24.58 -14.75
C ILE A 600 -8.05 -25.21 -15.60
N ASP A 601 -9.26 -25.27 -15.04
CA ASP A 601 -10.44 -25.68 -15.80
C ASP A 601 -11.22 -24.46 -16.28
N VAL A 602 -11.58 -24.45 -17.57
CA VAL A 602 -12.58 -23.53 -18.11
C VAL A 602 -13.87 -24.32 -18.31
N LYS A 603 -14.91 -23.93 -17.59
CA LYS A 603 -16.21 -24.61 -17.57
C LYS A 603 -17.32 -23.64 -17.92
N LYS A 604 -18.46 -24.18 -18.36
CA LYS A 604 -19.69 -23.40 -18.51
C LYS A 604 -20.57 -23.60 -17.27
N ARG A 605 -21.02 -22.49 -16.68
CA ARG A 605 -22.10 -22.50 -15.67
C ARG A 605 -23.21 -21.59 -16.16
N ASN A 606 -24.39 -22.17 -16.35
CA ASN A 606 -25.52 -21.52 -17.01
C ASN A 606 -25.10 -21.03 -18.42
N THR A 607 -25.14 -19.72 -18.66
CA THR A 607 -24.76 -19.08 -19.92
C THR A 607 -23.36 -18.46 -19.89
N LYS A 608 -22.65 -18.51 -18.76
CA LYS A 608 -21.34 -17.86 -18.57
C LYS A 608 -20.20 -18.89 -18.61
N LEU A 609 -19.08 -18.49 -19.21
CA LEU A 609 -17.82 -19.19 -19.02
C LEU A 609 -17.25 -18.82 -17.65
N CYS A 610 -16.66 -19.80 -16.99
CA CYS A 610 -16.03 -19.65 -15.71
C CYS A 610 -14.69 -20.38 -15.68
N LEU A 611 -13.76 -19.82 -14.93
CA LEU A 611 -12.47 -20.41 -14.63
C LEU A 611 -12.49 -21.02 -13.23
N GLN A 612 -11.84 -22.16 -13.05
CA GLN A 612 -11.63 -22.78 -11.74
C GLN A 612 -10.16 -23.19 -11.61
N SER A 613 -9.51 -22.84 -10.49
CA SER A 613 -8.17 -23.30 -10.12
C SER A 613 -8.21 -24.12 -8.83
N SER A 614 -7.04 -24.56 -8.35
CA SER A 614 -6.92 -25.26 -7.06
C SER A 614 -7.27 -24.36 -5.86
N LYS A 615 -6.97 -23.07 -5.94
CA LYS A 615 -7.15 -22.08 -4.85
C LYS A 615 -8.41 -21.25 -5.01
N HIS A 616 -8.84 -21.00 -6.24
CA HIS A 616 -10.06 -20.26 -6.52
C HIS A 616 -11.20 -21.19 -6.89
N GLY A 617 -12.37 -20.92 -6.31
CA GLY A 617 -13.63 -21.52 -6.73
C GLY A 617 -13.99 -21.16 -8.18
N VAL A 618 -15.25 -21.33 -8.54
CA VAL A 618 -15.69 -21.03 -9.91
C VAL A 618 -15.86 -19.52 -10.09
N VAL A 619 -14.94 -18.90 -10.83
CA VAL A 619 -14.90 -17.46 -11.10
C VAL A 619 -15.43 -17.18 -12.52
N PRO A 620 -16.50 -16.38 -12.70
CA PRO A 620 -16.96 -15.98 -14.02
C PRO A 620 -15.89 -15.19 -14.79
N ILE A 621 -15.68 -15.53 -16.06
CA ILE A 621 -14.84 -14.75 -16.97
C ILE A 621 -15.71 -13.99 -17.97
N LYS A 622 -15.32 -12.75 -18.27
CA LYS A 622 -16.07 -11.82 -19.11
C LYS A 622 -15.45 -11.79 -20.50
N HIS A 623 -16.25 -12.12 -21.52
CA HIS A 623 -15.84 -12.02 -22.92
C HIS A 623 -15.75 -10.55 -23.34
N GLU A 624 -14.57 -10.11 -23.77
CA GLU A 624 -14.36 -8.76 -24.30
C GLU A 624 -14.28 -8.76 -25.83
N LYS A 625 -13.48 -9.67 -26.43
CA LYS A 625 -13.34 -9.87 -27.89
C LYS A 625 -13.01 -11.33 -28.22
N GLU A 626 -13.01 -11.68 -29.51
CA GLU A 626 -13.02 -13.06 -30.02
C GLU A 626 -12.19 -14.10 -29.24
N ASN A 627 -10.95 -13.77 -28.90
CA ASN A 627 -10.05 -14.66 -28.18
C ASN A 627 -9.67 -14.15 -26.78
N TYR A 628 -10.31 -13.10 -26.27
CA TYR A 628 -9.90 -12.42 -25.05
C TYR A 628 -11.00 -12.35 -23.99
N PHE A 629 -10.63 -12.68 -22.76
CA PHE A 629 -11.50 -12.65 -21.60
C PHE A 629 -10.84 -11.95 -20.41
N SER A 630 -11.66 -11.29 -19.59
CA SER A 630 -11.27 -10.60 -18.36
C SER A 630 -11.97 -11.21 -17.12
N GLY A 631 -11.70 -10.65 -15.94
CA GLY A 631 -12.43 -10.95 -14.68
C GLY A 631 -11.64 -11.80 -13.69
N PHE A 632 -10.85 -12.77 -14.16
CA PHE A 632 -9.88 -13.52 -13.34
C PHE A 632 -8.43 -13.03 -13.53
N GLY A 633 -8.21 -12.28 -14.59
CA GLY A 633 -6.94 -11.88 -15.20
C GLY A 633 -7.23 -11.57 -16.66
N ASP A 634 -6.21 -11.23 -17.43
CA ASP A 634 -6.31 -11.12 -18.87
C ASP A 634 -6.01 -12.48 -19.49
N LEU A 635 -7.01 -13.09 -20.12
CA LEU A 635 -6.89 -14.39 -20.79
C LEU A 635 -6.92 -14.20 -22.29
N GLU A 636 -5.86 -14.59 -22.97
CA GLU A 636 -5.80 -14.64 -24.43
C GLU A 636 -5.75 -16.09 -24.92
N PHE A 637 -6.86 -16.58 -25.47
CA PHE A 637 -6.94 -17.90 -26.06
C PHE A 637 -6.22 -17.97 -27.41
N ILE A 638 -5.51 -19.07 -27.63
CA ILE A 638 -4.83 -19.36 -28.89
C ILE A 638 -5.78 -20.20 -29.75
N ILE A 639 -6.28 -19.57 -30.81
CA ILE A 639 -7.26 -20.13 -31.74
C ILE A 639 -6.55 -20.39 -33.08
N LYS A 640 -6.66 -21.61 -33.58
CA LYS A 640 -6.16 -21.99 -34.91
C LYS A 640 -7.14 -21.58 -36.03
N ASP A 641 -6.69 -21.67 -37.27
CA ASP A 641 -7.51 -21.40 -38.46
C ASP A 641 -8.76 -22.29 -38.55
N ASP A 642 -8.69 -23.51 -38.02
CA ASP A 642 -9.83 -24.44 -37.90
C ASP A 642 -10.78 -24.09 -36.73
N HIS A 643 -10.60 -22.91 -36.13
CA HIS A 643 -11.30 -22.41 -34.94
C HIS A 643 -11.13 -23.26 -33.67
N SER A 644 -10.21 -24.24 -33.65
CA SER A 644 -9.90 -25.00 -32.45
C SER A 644 -9.05 -24.19 -31.48
N VAL A 645 -9.33 -24.36 -30.18
CA VAL A 645 -8.56 -23.74 -29.09
C VAL A 645 -7.47 -24.71 -28.65
N THR A 646 -6.22 -24.25 -28.68
CA THR A 646 -5.05 -25.07 -28.27
C THR A 646 -4.51 -24.73 -26.89
N GLY A 647 -4.87 -23.56 -26.36
CA GLY A 647 -4.42 -23.08 -25.06
C GLY A 647 -4.85 -21.64 -24.83
N PHE A 648 -4.35 -21.06 -23.75
CA PHE A 648 -4.43 -19.62 -23.51
C PHE A 648 -3.18 -19.11 -22.80
N LYS A 649 -2.92 -17.81 -22.93
CA LYS A 649 -2.00 -17.05 -22.09
C LYS A 649 -2.79 -16.36 -20.99
N LEU A 650 -2.25 -16.39 -19.77
CA LEU A 650 -2.81 -15.70 -18.61
C LEU A 650 -1.85 -14.63 -18.11
N THR A 651 -2.37 -13.42 -17.99
CA THR A 651 -1.69 -12.27 -17.40
C THR A 651 -2.46 -11.79 -16.18
N ARG A 652 -1.77 -11.60 -15.05
CA ARG A 652 -2.30 -11.01 -13.82
C ARG A 652 -1.44 -9.82 -13.41
N GLY A 653 -2.01 -8.64 -13.55
CA GLY A 653 -1.31 -7.38 -13.31
C GLY A 653 -0.05 -7.24 -14.17
N HIS A 654 0.93 -6.49 -13.67
CA HIS A 654 2.21 -6.32 -14.33
C HIS A 654 3.29 -7.32 -13.84
N ARG A 655 3.00 -8.07 -12.76
CA ARG A 655 3.96 -8.97 -12.08
C ARG A 655 3.91 -10.43 -12.54
N MET A 656 2.89 -10.82 -13.33
CA MET A 656 2.79 -12.13 -13.96
C MET A 656 2.19 -11.99 -15.36
N LYS A 657 3.03 -12.04 -16.40
CA LYS A 657 2.61 -11.91 -17.79
C LYS A 657 2.73 -13.21 -18.58
N ASP A 658 1.76 -13.43 -19.46
CA ASP A 658 1.76 -14.40 -20.54
C ASP A 658 2.09 -15.85 -20.13
N VAL A 659 1.64 -16.27 -18.95
CA VAL A 659 1.80 -17.67 -18.53
C VAL A 659 0.95 -18.55 -19.44
N TYR A 660 1.61 -19.46 -20.16
CA TYR A 660 0.94 -20.33 -21.11
C TYR A 660 0.32 -21.55 -20.44
N PHE A 661 -0.93 -21.83 -20.79
CA PHE A 661 -1.68 -23.01 -20.44
C PHE A 661 -2.13 -23.73 -21.71
N LYS A 662 -1.60 -24.93 -21.94
CA LYS A 662 -1.97 -25.79 -23.06
C LYS A 662 -3.27 -26.52 -22.78
N LYS A 663 -4.19 -26.56 -23.73
CA LYS A 663 -5.43 -27.35 -23.64
C LYS A 663 -5.06 -28.83 -23.63
N VAL A 664 -5.48 -29.55 -22.59
CA VAL A 664 -5.28 -31.00 -22.48
C VAL A 664 -6.58 -31.71 -22.89
N LEU A 665 -6.45 -32.68 -23.79
CA LEU A 665 -7.54 -33.57 -24.15
C LEU A 665 -7.65 -34.64 -23.06
N PHE A 666 -8.87 -34.91 -22.61
CA PHE A 666 -9.16 -36.10 -21.81
C PHE A 666 -9.33 -37.31 -22.72
#